data_AF-A0AAW2R8E7-F1
#
_entry.id   AF-A0AAW2R8E7-F1
#
_cell.length_a   1.000
_cell.length_b   1.000
_cell.length_c   1.000
_cell.angle_alpha   90.00
_cell.angle_beta   90.00
_cell.angle_gamma   90.00
#
_symmetry.space_group_name_H-M   'P 1'
#
loop_
_entity.id
_entity.type
_entity.pdbx_description
1 polymer ?
#
loop_
_entity_poly.entity_id
_entity_poly.type
_entity_poly.pdbx_seq_one_letter_code
_entity_poly.pdbx_strand_id
1 'polypeptide(L)'
;MGVNGMQKAISARGIFLSASRSCNLVLSEANLSRAAKMSRKGLMEQDLSKLDVTKLHPLSPEVISRQATINIGTIGHVAHGKSTVVKAISGVQTVRFKNELERNITIKLGYANAKIYKCEDDRCPRPMCYKAYGSGKEDSPMCDVPGFENCKMKLLRHVSFVDCPGHDILMATMLNGAAIMDGALLLIAANESCPQPQTSEHLAAVEIMRLQHIIILQNKVDLVQENVAINQHEAIQKFIQGTVADGAPVVPISAQLKYNIDVVCEYIVKKIPIPERNFISPPNMIVIRSFDVNKPGSEVDEIKGGVAGGSILKGVLKVNQYIEVRPGIVVKDENDNIKCTPIYSRIVSLYAEQNELQFAVPGGLIGVGTTMDPTLTRADRLVGQVLGEVGSLPEVYVELEVNFFLLRRLLGVRTKDTERQGKVSKLAKGEILMLNIGSMSTGARVVAVKNVFAKLQLTSPVCTSKGEKIALSRRIDRHWRLIGWGQIQAAPMAQALIAASTQGHTFGVVHVDVTLYCTPDGNIGPFGEATPPFPNAMVLLQCGDGSIVATATTNGFGIAYLHSDPIPLFPFFPLPESDCKLIVNTTLSTCDSSLPSTGCLQSDLMFIETFALGVPLAEAQLGGILGPLLGLLRIQGILYCTPNGNIGVNATATPVFPNALVQLQCGGNVVSTATTNGSGLFSILLDPVNFLLSTLVSGCKLVVNTPLASCNASLPSVGGLVSNLQFIGSTLTGLLNVGTLIPSGFQFNANVN
;
A
#
# COMPACT_ATOMS: atom_id res chain seq x y z
N MET A 1 1.92 -45.57 44.75
CA MET A 1 3.09 -45.05 45.49
C MET A 1 3.82 -44.09 44.57
N GLY A 2 3.98 -42.78 44.76
CA GLY A 2 3.54 -41.76 45.71
C GLY A 2 4.14 -40.46 45.15
N VAL A 3 3.35 -39.45 44.77
CA VAL A 3 3.18 -38.17 45.49
C VAL A 3 4.47 -37.64 46.15
N ASN A 4 5.02 -36.56 45.60
CA ASN A 4 5.58 -35.36 46.26
C ASN A 4 6.37 -34.56 45.21
N GLY A 5 6.14 -33.28 44.94
CA GLY A 5 5.39 -32.28 45.69
C GLY A 5 6.11 -30.95 45.52
N MET A 6 5.44 -30.00 44.88
CA MET A 6 5.74 -28.58 44.83
C MET A 6 6.23 -28.05 46.18
N GLN A 7 7.35 -27.33 46.21
CA GLN A 7 7.64 -26.31 47.23
C GLN A 7 8.89 -25.49 46.83
N LYS A 8 8.67 -24.32 46.21
CA LYS A 8 9.43 -23.07 46.40
C LYS A 8 8.98 -22.01 45.40
N ALA A 9 7.77 -21.47 45.60
CA ALA A 9 7.35 -20.24 44.93
C ALA A 9 6.14 -19.57 45.61
N ILE A 10 6.08 -19.48 46.95
CA ILE A 10 5.10 -18.61 47.64
C ILE A 10 5.72 -18.04 48.92
N SER A 11 6.24 -16.81 48.82
CA SER A 11 6.39 -15.80 49.88
C SER A 11 7.16 -14.64 49.20
N ALA A 12 6.66 -13.43 48.99
CA ALA A 12 5.59 -12.71 49.64
C ALA A 12 4.97 -11.70 48.66
N ARG A 13 3.63 -11.62 48.65
CA ARG A 13 2.90 -10.41 48.27
C ARG A 13 2.51 -9.71 49.57
N GLY A 14 2.79 -8.41 49.65
CA GLY A 14 2.08 -7.52 50.58
C GLY A 14 2.97 -6.56 51.34
N ILE A 15 3.40 -5.47 50.70
CA ILE A 15 3.45 -4.14 51.31
C ILE A 15 3.12 -3.11 50.21
N PHE A 16 1.87 -2.67 50.18
CA PHE A 16 1.46 -1.41 49.59
C PHE A 16 1.68 -0.35 50.67
N LEU A 17 2.58 0.61 50.45
CA LEU A 17 2.61 1.90 51.17
C LEU A 17 3.49 2.89 50.40
N SER A 18 2.80 3.88 49.81
CA SER A 18 3.20 5.27 49.59
C SER A 18 4.70 5.61 49.62
N ALA A 19 5.26 5.90 48.44
CA ALA A 19 6.33 6.89 48.31
C ALA A 19 6.26 7.53 46.91
N SER A 20 5.59 8.67 46.83
CA SER A 20 5.80 9.67 45.78
C SER A 20 7.27 10.09 45.79
N ARG A 21 8.01 9.83 44.72
CA ARG A 21 9.21 10.60 44.35
C ARG A 21 9.58 10.31 42.91
N SER A 22 9.52 11.37 42.12
CA SER A 22 10.06 11.56 40.78
C SER A 22 11.45 10.92 40.66
N CYS A 23 11.57 9.86 39.86
CA CYS A 23 12.85 9.33 39.44
C CYS A 23 12.79 9.08 37.93
N ASN A 24 13.47 9.98 37.23
CA ASN A 24 13.63 10.04 35.78
C ASN A 24 13.86 8.66 35.13
N LEU A 25 12.92 8.25 34.28
CA LEU A 25 13.11 7.27 33.21
C LEU A 25 13.96 7.90 32.10
N VAL A 26 15.26 8.09 32.36
CA VAL A 26 16.27 8.52 31.35
C VAL A 26 17.19 7.33 30.99
N LEU A 27 16.71 6.10 31.16
CA LEU A 27 17.48 4.88 30.92
C LEU A 27 16.73 3.91 29.99
N SER A 28 16.53 4.30 28.72
CA SER A 28 16.26 3.34 27.63
C SER A 28 16.74 3.77 26.24
N GLU A 29 16.84 5.07 25.93
CA GLU A 29 17.37 5.53 24.63
C GLU A 29 18.92 5.47 24.54
N ALA A 30 19.62 5.65 25.66
CA ALA A 30 21.09 5.65 25.70
C ALA A 30 21.73 4.28 25.45
N ASN A 31 21.02 3.18 25.77
CA ASN A 31 21.53 1.82 25.60
C ASN A 31 21.24 1.25 24.19
N LEU A 32 20.10 1.58 23.57
CA LEU A 32 19.86 1.28 22.15
C LEU A 32 20.82 2.06 21.25
N SER A 33 21.07 3.34 21.56
CA SER A 33 22.04 4.17 20.82
C SER A 33 23.49 3.73 21.02
N ARG A 34 23.86 3.10 22.15
CA ARG A 34 25.19 2.50 22.37
C ARG A 34 25.41 1.22 21.55
N ALA A 35 24.43 0.34 21.45
CA ALA A 35 24.50 -0.85 20.60
C ALA A 35 24.54 -0.48 19.11
N ALA A 36 23.74 0.51 18.70
CA ALA A 36 23.78 1.07 17.36
C ALA A 36 25.11 1.79 17.07
N LYS A 37 25.75 2.45 18.06
CA LYS A 37 27.08 3.07 17.94
C LYS A 37 28.23 2.07 17.87
N MET A 38 28.11 0.89 18.48
CA MET A 38 29.16 -0.14 18.43
C MET A 38 29.34 -0.77 17.04
N SER A 39 28.29 -0.78 16.20
CA SER A 39 28.36 -1.24 14.81
C SER A 39 28.88 -0.19 13.81
N ARG A 40 29.24 1.03 14.27
CA ARG A 40 29.58 2.20 13.44
C ARG A 40 31.07 2.52 13.35
N LYS A 41 31.95 1.70 13.92
CA LYS A 41 33.39 1.99 13.87
C LYS A 41 33.88 2.00 12.41
N GLY A 42 34.29 3.18 11.93
CA GLY A 42 34.97 3.35 10.64
C GLY A 42 34.09 3.62 9.41
N LEU A 43 32.79 3.88 9.56
CA LEU A 43 31.89 4.29 8.46
C LEU A 43 31.53 5.77 8.56
N MET A 44 31.52 6.50 7.44
CA MET A 44 31.11 7.92 7.43
C MET A 44 29.64 8.08 7.82
N GLU A 45 29.29 9.12 8.59
CA GLU A 45 27.90 9.41 8.96
C GLU A 45 27.17 10.19 7.86
N GLN A 46 25.88 9.89 7.67
CA GLN A 46 25.02 10.58 6.71
C GLN A 46 24.17 11.61 7.47
N ASP A 47 24.34 12.89 7.16
CA ASP A 47 23.56 13.98 7.73
C ASP A 47 22.50 14.47 6.74
N LEU A 48 21.21 14.37 7.09
CA LEU A 48 20.12 14.86 6.24
C LEU A 48 20.14 16.38 6.03
N SER A 49 20.66 17.14 7.01
CA SER A 49 20.69 18.61 6.98
C SER A 49 21.76 19.18 6.05
N LYS A 50 22.82 18.42 5.76
CA LYS A 50 23.90 18.82 4.85
C LYS A 50 23.71 18.30 3.42
N LEU A 51 22.60 17.58 3.19
CA LEU A 51 22.34 16.87 1.95
C LEU A 51 21.97 17.84 0.81
N ASP A 52 22.90 18.04 -0.12
CA ASP A 52 22.64 18.72 -1.39
C ASP A 52 22.58 17.70 -2.53
N VAL A 53 21.36 17.39 -2.97
CA VAL A 53 21.07 16.38 -4.01
C VAL A 53 21.71 16.73 -5.35
N THR A 54 22.01 18.00 -5.62
CA THR A 54 22.58 18.44 -6.90
C THR A 54 24.08 18.17 -7.01
N LYS A 55 24.79 18.10 -5.88
CA LYS A 55 26.24 17.84 -5.82
C LYS A 55 26.58 16.37 -5.58
N LEU A 56 25.56 15.55 -5.33
CA LEU A 56 25.71 14.13 -5.03
C LEU A 56 26.12 13.35 -6.27
N HIS A 57 27.23 12.65 -6.16
CA HIS A 57 27.69 11.66 -7.13
C HIS A 57 27.61 10.25 -6.49
N PRO A 58 27.42 9.15 -7.26
CA PRO A 58 27.46 7.80 -6.69
C PRO A 58 28.77 7.51 -5.93
N LEU A 59 29.88 8.14 -6.36
CA LEU A 59 31.19 7.98 -5.71
C LEU A 59 31.42 8.91 -4.50
N SER A 60 30.40 9.61 -4.01
CA SER A 60 30.57 10.44 -2.82
C SER A 60 30.92 9.55 -1.62
N PRO A 61 31.92 9.91 -0.80
CA PRO A 61 32.36 9.06 0.32
C PRO A 61 31.23 8.65 1.28
N GLU A 62 30.28 9.56 1.55
CA GLU A 62 29.10 9.33 2.38
C GLU A 62 28.16 8.25 1.82
N VAL A 63 28.21 8.01 0.51
CA VAL A 63 27.39 7.03 -0.20
C VAL A 63 28.13 5.69 -0.30
N ILE A 64 29.34 5.67 -0.89
CA ILE A 64 30.10 4.42 -1.10
C ILE A 64 30.42 3.73 0.24
N SER A 65 30.59 4.50 1.33
CA SER A 65 30.87 3.94 2.64
C SER A 65 29.75 2.99 3.12
N ARG A 66 28.49 3.32 2.86
CA ARG A 66 27.34 2.61 3.45
C ARG A 66 26.52 1.81 2.46
N GLN A 67 26.46 2.24 1.21
CA GLN A 67 25.54 1.74 0.20
C GLN A 67 26.27 1.36 -1.10
N ALA A 68 25.85 0.23 -1.68
CA ALA A 68 26.26 -0.16 -3.01
C ALA A 68 25.60 0.70 -4.09
N THR A 69 26.36 1.08 -5.12
CA THR A 69 25.86 1.98 -6.19
C THR A 69 25.64 1.28 -7.52
N ILE A 70 26.25 0.10 -7.70
CA ILE A 70 26.18 -0.69 -8.93
C ILE A 70 25.64 -2.07 -8.62
N ASN A 71 24.73 -2.56 -9.45
CA ASN A 71 24.21 -3.92 -9.38
C ASN A 71 24.90 -4.80 -10.44
N ILE A 72 25.58 -5.86 -10.01
CA ILE A 72 26.27 -6.82 -10.88
C ILE A 72 25.57 -8.17 -10.76
N GLY A 73 25.00 -8.67 -11.85
CA GLY A 73 24.37 -9.97 -11.87
C GLY A 73 25.34 -11.11 -12.08
N THR A 74 25.12 -12.28 -11.47
CA THR A 74 25.78 -13.52 -11.86
C THR A 74 24.83 -14.43 -12.63
N ILE A 75 25.18 -14.77 -13.86
CA ILE A 75 24.38 -15.60 -14.76
C ILE A 75 25.20 -16.79 -15.29
N GLY A 76 24.53 -17.86 -15.72
CA GLY A 76 25.18 -19.09 -16.20
C GLY A 76 24.38 -20.36 -15.89
N HIS A 77 24.81 -21.50 -16.44
CA HIS A 77 24.16 -22.81 -16.27
C HIS A 77 24.05 -23.23 -14.79
N VAL A 78 23.18 -24.21 -14.51
CA VAL A 78 23.09 -24.86 -13.20
C VAL A 78 24.46 -25.44 -12.80
N ALA A 79 24.80 -25.39 -11.52
CA ALA A 79 26.04 -25.92 -10.95
C ALA A 79 27.37 -25.31 -11.46
N HIS A 80 27.35 -24.23 -12.24
CA HIS A 80 28.57 -23.48 -12.62
C HIS A 80 29.22 -22.69 -11.47
N GLY A 81 28.62 -22.64 -10.28
CA GLY A 81 29.20 -22.01 -9.09
C GLY A 81 28.92 -20.51 -8.94
N LYS A 82 27.78 -20.00 -9.46
CA LYS A 82 27.35 -18.60 -9.34
C LYS A 82 27.39 -18.08 -7.90
N SER A 83 26.64 -18.74 -7.00
CA SER A 83 26.58 -18.41 -5.59
C SER A 83 27.94 -18.53 -4.89
N THR A 84 28.78 -19.49 -5.30
CA THR A 84 30.14 -19.68 -4.76
C THR A 84 31.05 -18.52 -5.12
N VAL A 85 31.00 -18.01 -6.36
CA VAL A 85 31.76 -16.82 -6.78
C VAL A 85 31.31 -15.59 -5.99
N VAL A 86 30.00 -15.39 -5.83
CA VAL A 86 29.49 -14.27 -5.01
C VAL A 86 29.98 -14.37 -3.57
N LYS A 87 29.98 -15.56 -2.98
CA LYS A 87 30.53 -15.81 -1.63
C LYS A 87 32.05 -15.59 -1.57
N ALA A 88 32.78 -15.93 -2.62
CA ALA A 88 34.23 -15.71 -2.68
C ALA A 88 34.60 -14.23 -2.69
N ILE A 89 33.82 -13.39 -3.40
CA ILE A 89 34.05 -11.94 -3.51
C ILE A 89 33.51 -11.20 -2.28
N SER A 90 32.26 -11.46 -1.88
CA SER A 90 31.58 -10.70 -0.83
C SER A 90 31.81 -11.24 0.59
N GLY A 91 32.18 -12.52 0.72
CA GLY A 91 32.19 -13.25 1.99
C GLY A 91 30.79 -13.68 2.47
N VAL A 92 29.71 -13.28 1.79
CA VAL A 92 28.33 -13.51 2.19
C VAL A 92 27.73 -14.67 1.40
N GLN A 93 27.05 -15.58 2.10
CA GLN A 93 26.32 -16.68 1.47
C GLN A 93 24.94 -16.20 1.01
N THR A 94 24.66 -16.35 -0.29
CA THR A 94 23.41 -15.90 -0.93
C THR A 94 22.23 -16.84 -0.65
N VAL A 95 22.51 -18.13 -0.49
CA VAL A 95 21.52 -19.18 -0.19
C VAL A 95 21.15 -19.12 1.29
N ARG A 96 19.94 -18.62 1.60
CA ARG A 96 19.46 -18.43 2.97
C ARG A 96 18.26 -19.31 3.34
N PHE A 97 17.48 -19.75 2.35
CA PHE A 97 16.27 -20.51 2.63
C PHE A 97 16.57 -22.00 2.80
N LYS A 98 15.91 -22.64 3.78
CA LYS A 98 16.07 -24.08 4.05
C LYS A 98 15.80 -24.94 2.81
N ASN A 99 14.72 -24.64 2.07
CA ASN A 99 14.37 -25.38 0.84
C ASN A 99 15.43 -25.23 -0.27
N GLU A 100 16.15 -24.11 -0.31
CA GLU A 100 17.23 -23.90 -1.28
C GLU A 100 18.49 -24.69 -0.87
N LEU A 101 18.80 -24.71 0.44
CA LEU A 101 19.90 -25.49 0.99
C LEU A 101 19.70 -26.99 0.79
N GLU A 102 18.49 -27.50 1.04
CA GLU A 102 18.16 -28.93 0.86
C GLU A 102 18.25 -29.38 -0.60
N ARG A 103 17.86 -28.53 -1.54
CA ARG A 103 17.84 -28.85 -2.97
C ARG A 103 19.12 -28.46 -3.71
N ASN A 104 20.05 -27.75 -3.06
CA ASN A 104 21.26 -27.19 -3.66
C ASN A 104 21.01 -26.37 -4.94
N ILE A 105 19.88 -25.68 -5.00
CA ILE A 105 19.52 -24.77 -6.11
C ILE A 105 19.08 -23.42 -5.56
N THR A 106 19.51 -22.35 -6.24
CA THR A 106 19.00 -20.99 -6.00
C THR A 106 17.61 -20.89 -6.60
N ILE A 107 16.60 -20.54 -5.79
CA ILE A 107 15.20 -20.39 -6.24
C ILE A 107 14.85 -18.91 -6.33
N LYS A 108 15.09 -18.18 -5.25
CA LYS A 108 14.91 -16.73 -5.17
C LYS A 108 16.20 -16.02 -5.55
N LEU A 109 16.09 -14.76 -5.95
CA LEU A 109 17.26 -13.92 -6.20
C LEU A 109 18.07 -13.78 -4.90
N GLY A 110 19.35 -14.17 -4.97
CA GLY A 110 20.30 -14.03 -3.88
C GLY A 110 20.98 -12.67 -3.93
N TYR A 111 21.27 -12.08 -2.78
CA TYR A 111 21.89 -10.75 -2.69
C TYR A 111 23.08 -10.76 -1.75
N ALA A 112 24.12 -10.05 -2.15
CA ALA A 112 25.30 -9.81 -1.34
C ALA A 112 25.97 -8.50 -1.76
N ASN A 113 26.44 -7.71 -0.81
CA ASN A 113 27.16 -6.48 -1.10
C ASN A 113 28.65 -6.68 -0.80
N ALA A 114 29.52 -6.03 -1.58
CA ALA A 114 30.96 -6.11 -1.42
C ALA A 114 31.61 -4.74 -1.66
N LYS A 115 32.59 -4.40 -0.82
CA LYS A 115 33.44 -3.22 -0.97
C LYS A 115 34.75 -3.63 -1.64
N ILE A 116 35.11 -2.95 -2.72
CA ILE A 116 36.34 -3.16 -3.49
C ILE A 116 37.31 -2.05 -3.15
N TYR A 117 38.49 -2.45 -2.70
CA TYR A 117 39.58 -1.58 -2.30
C TYR A 117 40.75 -1.70 -3.25
N LYS A 118 41.51 -0.61 -3.40
CA LYS A 118 42.80 -0.57 -4.07
C LYS A 118 43.85 -0.07 -3.09
N CYS A 119 45.02 -0.71 -3.04
CA CYS A 119 46.16 -0.17 -2.31
C CYS A 119 46.49 1.25 -2.80
N GLU A 120 46.78 2.17 -1.88
CA GLU A 120 47.18 3.54 -2.23
C GLU A 120 48.57 3.61 -2.84
N ASP A 121 49.43 2.64 -2.51
CA ASP A 121 50.79 2.56 -3.06
C ASP A 121 50.78 1.87 -4.42
N ASP A 122 51.13 2.62 -5.47
CA ASP A 122 51.22 2.11 -6.84
C ASP A 122 52.42 1.14 -7.03
N ARG A 123 53.31 1.00 -6.04
CA ARG A 123 54.38 -0.03 -6.04
C ARG A 123 53.86 -1.44 -5.76
N CYS A 124 52.65 -1.57 -5.24
CA CYS A 124 52.04 -2.87 -4.99
C CYS A 124 51.83 -3.63 -6.32
N PRO A 125 52.28 -4.89 -6.44
CA PRO A 125 52.17 -5.63 -7.69
C PRO A 125 50.71 -5.90 -8.07
N ARG A 126 50.37 -5.72 -9.35
CA ARG A 126 49.11 -6.22 -9.93
C ARG A 126 49.21 -7.74 -10.11
N PRO A 127 48.20 -8.54 -9.75
CA PRO A 127 46.82 -8.15 -9.42
C PRO A 127 46.51 -7.99 -7.91
N MET A 128 47.43 -8.34 -7.00
CA MET A 128 47.19 -8.39 -5.54
C MET A 128 46.84 -7.02 -4.91
N CYS A 129 47.04 -5.93 -5.64
CA CYS A 129 46.69 -4.57 -5.19
C CYS A 129 45.17 -4.33 -5.02
N TYR A 130 44.32 -5.18 -5.60
CA TYR A 130 42.86 -5.12 -5.45
C TYR A 130 42.38 -6.17 -4.48
N LYS A 131 41.47 -5.79 -3.58
CA LYS A 131 40.86 -6.74 -2.65
C LYS A 131 39.40 -6.41 -2.40
N ALA A 132 38.59 -7.44 -2.24
CA ALA A 132 37.19 -7.32 -1.88
C ALA A 132 36.95 -7.79 -0.45
N TYR A 133 36.12 -7.05 0.28
CA TYR A 133 35.61 -7.44 1.60
C TYR A 133 34.09 -7.21 1.66
N GLY A 134 33.43 -7.79 2.65
CA GLY A 134 32.01 -7.54 2.90
C GLY A 134 31.73 -6.09 3.33
N SER A 135 30.45 -5.69 3.29
CA SER A 135 30.03 -4.30 3.54
C SER A 135 30.35 -3.76 4.94
N GLY A 136 30.46 -4.63 5.94
CA GLY A 136 30.76 -4.23 7.32
C GLY A 136 32.22 -3.85 7.58
N LYS A 137 33.11 -3.95 6.58
CA LYS A 137 34.51 -3.53 6.71
C LYS A 137 34.61 -2.00 6.68
N GLU A 138 35.52 -1.47 7.49
CA GLU A 138 35.89 -0.05 7.57
C GLU A 138 36.39 0.49 6.21
N ASP A 139 36.25 1.79 5.97
CA ASP A 139 36.53 2.39 4.65
C ASP A 139 38.01 2.45 4.25
N SER A 140 38.93 2.30 5.21
CA SER A 140 40.38 2.33 4.95
C SER A 140 41.12 1.24 5.73
N PRO A 141 40.95 -0.05 5.34
CA PRO A 141 41.66 -1.14 5.96
C PRO A 141 43.15 -1.13 5.56
N MET A 142 43.99 -1.75 6.39
CA MET A 142 45.39 -2.00 6.04
C MET A 142 45.48 -3.03 4.92
N CYS A 143 46.53 -2.94 4.10
CA CYS A 143 46.80 -3.90 3.03
C CYS A 143 47.35 -5.21 3.61
N ASP A 144 46.83 -6.35 3.17
CA ASP A 144 47.32 -7.67 3.62
C ASP A 144 48.43 -8.23 2.70
N VAL A 145 48.96 -7.42 1.76
CA VAL A 145 49.96 -7.88 0.78
C VAL A 145 51.35 -7.92 1.44
N PRO A 146 52.09 -9.04 1.33
CA PRO A 146 53.43 -9.15 1.90
C PRO A 146 54.35 -8.01 1.41
N GLY A 147 54.92 -7.25 2.35
CA GLY A 147 55.79 -6.10 2.05
C GLY A 147 55.09 -4.74 2.01
N PHE A 148 53.75 -4.68 2.08
CA PHE A 148 52.95 -3.45 2.05
C PHE A 148 51.97 -3.34 3.23
N GLU A 149 52.21 -4.06 4.32
CA GLU A 149 51.28 -4.19 5.47
C GLU A 149 50.97 -2.86 6.18
N ASN A 150 51.85 -1.86 6.07
CA ASN A 150 51.65 -0.53 6.65
C ASN A 150 50.89 0.44 5.72
N CYS A 151 50.56 0.03 4.51
CA CYS A 151 49.85 0.87 3.54
C CYS A 151 48.33 0.71 3.72
N LYS A 152 47.61 1.83 3.69
CA LYS A 152 46.14 1.83 3.70
C LYS A 152 45.60 1.51 2.31
N MET A 153 44.45 0.86 2.26
CA MET A 153 43.70 0.66 1.03
C MET A 153 42.59 1.71 0.92
N LYS A 154 42.43 2.29 -0.26
CA LYS A 154 41.36 3.23 -0.58
C LYS A 154 40.15 2.48 -1.11
N LEU A 155 38.98 2.75 -0.54
CA LEU A 155 37.69 2.29 -1.07
C LEU A 155 37.45 2.91 -2.45
N LEU A 156 37.33 2.07 -3.48
CA LEU A 156 37.02 2.52 -4.84
C LEU A 156 35.55 2.36 -5.18
N ARG A 157 34.96 1.21 -4.83
CA ARG A 157 33.59 0.86 -5.21
C ARG A 157 32.90 0.05 -4.14
N HIS A 158 31.59 0.26 -4.01
CA HIS A 158 30.69 -0.63 -3.28
C HIS A 158 29.71 -1.20 -4.29
N VAL A 159 29.80 -2.51 -4.51
CA VAL A 159 29.01 -3.22 -5.52
C VAL A 159 28.00 -4.13 -4.82
N SER A 160 26.85 -4.30 -5.46
CA SER A 160 25.82 -5.26 -5.05
C SER A 160 25.77 -6.38 -6.06
N PHE A 161 25.85 -7.62 -5.61
CA PHE A 161 25.73 -8.80 -6.43
C PHE A 161 24.30 -9.33 -6.42
N VAL A 162 23.75 -9.56 -7.61
CA VAL A 162 22.46 -10.19 -7.84
C VAL A 162 22.69 -11.62 -8.34
N ASP A 163 22.57 -12.58 -7.43
CA ASP A 163 22.73 -14.00 -7.75
C ASP A 163 21.45 -14.55 -8.38
N CYS A 164 21.51 -14.76 -9.70
CA CYS A 164 20.36 -15.26 -10.46
C CYS A 164 20.32 -16.78 -10.50
N PRO A 165 19.11 -17.37 -10.38
CA PRO A 165 18.94 -18.80 -10.59
C PRO A 165 19.32 -19.16 -12.03
N GLY A 166 20.03 -20.27 -12.21
CA GLY A 166 20.43 -20.75 -13.54
C GLY A 166 19.55 -21.87 -14.10
N HIS A 167 18.51 -22.29 -13.37
CA HIS A 167 17.64 -23.38 -13.77
C HIS A 167 16.62 -22.87 -14.79
N ASP A 168 16.38 -23.62 -15.86
CA ASP A 168 15.44 -23.28 -16.94
C ASP A 168 14.01 -22.98 -16.46
N ILE A 169 13.50 -23.68 -15.44
CA ILE A 169 12.19 -23.42 -14.83
C ILE A 169 12.11 -22.02 -14.19
N LEU A 170 13.23 -21.44 -13.77
CA LEU A 170 13.32 -20.18 -13.03
C LEU A 170 13.74 -18.99 -13.88
N MET A 171 13.59 -19.09 -15.21
CA MET A 171 13.90 -18.01 -16.15
C MET A 171 13.13 -16.72 -15.87
N ALA A 172 11.90 -16.81 -15.35
CA ALA A 172 11.13 -15.63 -14.94
C ALA A 172 11.86 -14.83 -13.84
N THR A 173 12.37 -15.53 -12.82
CA THR A 173 13.13 -14.92 -11.73
C THR A 173 14.44 -14.32 -12.24
N MET A 174 15.12 -14.98 -13.19
CA MET A 174 16.35 -14.45 -13.81
C MET A 174 16.07 -13.15 -14.58
N LEU A 175 14.99 -13.10 -15.36
CA LEU A 175 14.58 -11.89 -16.09
C LEU A 175 14.21 -10.75 -15.14
N ASN A 176 13.55 -11.06 -14.03
CA ASN A 176 13.23 -10.05 -13.01
C ASN A 176 14.50 -9.47 -12.37
N GLY A 177 15.55 -10.28 -12.18
CA GLY A 177 16.85 -9.83 -11.72
C GLY A 177 17.60 -9.02 -12.79
N ALA A 178 17.52 -9.44 -14.05
CA ALA A 178 18.20 -8.79 -15.18
C ALA A 178 17.76 -7.34 -15.40
N ALA A 179 16.53 -6.99 -15.06
CA ALA A 179 16.01 -5.63 -15.15
C ALA A 179 16.71 -4.61 -14.21
N ILE A 180 17.37 -5.08 -13.15
CA ILE A 180 18.03 -4.23 -12.14
C ILE A 180 19.54 -4.16 -12.30
N MET A 181 20.12 -5.08 -13.07
CA MET A 181 21.56 -5.16 -13.25
C MET A 181 22.07 -3.98 -14.09
N ASP A 182 23.26 -3.49 -13.75
CA ASP A 182 24.02 -2.55 -14.58
C ASP A 182 25.12 -3.27 -15.38
N GLY A 183 25.57 -4.42 -14.88
CA GLY A 183 26.53 -5.30 -15.53
C GLY A 183 26.32 -6.76 -15.14
N ALA A 184 26.94 -7.68 -15.88
CA ALA A 184 26.77 -9.11 -15.68
C ALA A 184 28.09 -9.88 -15.68
N LEU A 185 28.17 -10.90 -14.83
CA LEU A 185 29.21 -11.93 -14.80
C LEU A 185 28.62 -13.20 -15.41
N LEU A 186 29.15 -13.62 -16.55
CA LEU A 186 28.77 -14.88 -17.19
C LEU A 186 29.70 -16.00 -16.73
N LEU A 187 29.18 -16.91 -15.91
CA LEU A 187 29.94 -18.05 -15.42
C LEU A 187 29.81 -19.26 -16.34
N ILE A 188 30.96 -19.79 -16.76
CA ILE A 188 31.10 -21.01 -17.55
C ILE A 188 32.02 -21.96 -16.78
N ALA A 189 31.55 -23.18 -16.49
CA ALA A 189 32.37 -24.16 -15.79
C ALA A 189 33.39 -24.80 -16.74
N ALA A 190 34.63 -24.93 -16.31
CA ALA A 190 35.73 -25.38 -17.15
C ALA A 190 35.68 -26.87 -17.50
N ASN A 191 35.02 -27.66 -16.65
CA ASN A 191 34.84 -29.09 -16.79
C ASN A 191 33.69 -29.49 -17.74
N GLU A 192 32.93 -28.52 -18.27
CA GLU A 192 31.79 -28.76 -19.13
C GLU A 192 32.03 -28.26 -20.57
N SER A 193 31.35 -28.86 -21.53
CA SER A 193 31.41 -28.40 -22.92
C SER A 193 30.69 -27.06 -23.09
N CYS A 194 31.36 -26.13 -23.78
CA CYS A 194 30.80 -24.86 -24.21
C CYS A 194 30.41 -24.94 -25.70
N PRO A 195 29.25 -24.43 -26.13
CA PRO A 195 28.23 -23.69 -25.36
C PRO A 195 27.14 -24.59 -24.75
N GLN A 196 26.73 -24.27 -23.52
CA GLN A 196 25.54 -24.87 -22.91
C GLN A 196 24.27 -24.11 -23.31
N PRO A 197 23.12 -24.78 -23.51
CA PRO A 197 21.87 -24.13 -23.91
C PRO A 197 21.36 -23.04 -22.96
N GLN A 198 21.57 -23.20 -21.65
CA GLN A 198 21.18 -22.17 -20.68
C GLN A 198 22.15 -20.98 -20.69
N THR A 199 23.42 -21.19 -21.03
CA THR A 199 24.40 -20.11 -21.18
C THR A 199 24.01 -19.20 -22.35
N SER A 200 23.56 -19.78 -23.47
CA SER A 200 23.07 -18.99 -24.61
C SER A 200 21.72 -18.32 -24.32
N GLU A 201 20.82 -18.97 -23.58
CA GLU A 201 19.56 -18.37 -23.15
C GLU A 201 19.76 -17.17 -22.22
N HIS A 202 20.63 -17.28 -21.21
CA HIS A 202 20.94 -16.15 -20.32
C HIS A 202 21.65 -15.02 -21.06
N LEU A 203 22.57 -15.33 -21.97
CA LEU A 203 23.27 -14.31 -22.77
C LEU A 203 22.27 -13.53 -23.65
N ALA A 204 21.34 -14.23 -24.32
CA ALA A 204 20.30 -13.59 -25.11
C ALA A 204 19.35 -12.74 -24.25
N ALA A 205 18.99 -13.20 -23.04
CA ALA A 205 18.19 -12.42 -22.10
C ALA A 205 18.88 -11.11 -21.69
N VAL A 206 20.19 -11.16 -21.40
CA VAL A 206 21.01 -9.99 -21.07
C VAL A 206 21.14 -9.03 -22.24
N GLU A 207 21.29 -9.55 -23.47
CA GLU A 207 21.31 -8.77 -24.71
C GLU A 207 19.99 -8.02 -24.95
N ILE A 208 18.84 -8.69 -24.73
CA ILE A 208 17.51 -8.06 -24.83
C ILE A 208 17.40 -6.88 -23.85
N MET A 209 17.88 -7.06 -22.62
CA MET A 209 17.88 -6.00 -21.61
C MET A 209 18.88 -4.87 -21.91
N ARG A 210 19.75 -5.02 -22.94
CA ARG A 210 20.82 -4.08 -23.37
C ARG A 210 21.90 -3.87 -22.30
N LEU A 211 22.26 -4.93 -21.61
CA LEU A 211 23.44 -4.92 -20.76
C LEU A 211 24.68 -5.10 -21.63
N GLN A 212 25.49 -4.05 -21.76
CA GLN A 212 26.70 -4.05 -22.59
C GLN A 212 27.93 -4.52 -21.80
N HIS A 213 27.94 -4.32 -20.49
CA HIS A 213 29.09 -4.60 -19.64
C HIS A 213 29.02 -6.03 -19.11
N ILE A 214 29.67 -6.95 -19.84
CA ILE A 214 29.73 -8.37 -19.50
C ILE A 214 31.19 -8.76 -19.24
N ILE A 215 31.43 -9.53 -18.18
CA ILE A 215 32.71 -10.18 -17.91
C ILE A 215 32.44 -11.68 -17.85
N ILE A 216 33.26 -12.47 -18.53
CA ILE A 216 33.09 -13.92 -18.56
C ILE A 216 34.07 -14.54 -17.59
N LEU A 217 33.56 -15.41 -16.73
CA LEU A 217 34.32 -16.11 -15.71
C LEU A 217 34.35 -17.59 -16.05
N GLN A 218 35.54 -18.11 -16.36
CA GLN A 218 35.78 -19.52 -16.53
C GLN A 218 36.08 -20.11 -15.15
N ASN A 219 35.07 -20.74 -14.53
CA ASN A 219 35.15 -21.25 -13.16
C ASN A 219 35.51 -22.74 -13.12
N LYS A 220 35.94 -23.26 -11.97
CA LYS A 220 36.37 -24.66 -11.77
C LYS A 220 37.59 -25.06 -12.59
N VAL A 221 38.51 -24.12 -12.81
CA VAL A 221 39.78 -24.39 -13.50
C VAL A 221 40.66 -25.36 -12.69
N ASP A 222 40.42 -25.47 -11.38
CA ASP A 222 41.08 -26.43 -10.48
C ASP A 222 40.84 -27.91 -10.82
N LEU A 223 39.78 -28.23 -11.57
CA LEU A 223 39.44 -29.61 -11.93
C LEU A 223 39.99 -30.06 -13.29
N VAL A 224 40.51 -29.14 -14.10
CA VAL A 224 40.89 -29.39 -15.49
C VAL A 224 42.37 -29.12 -15.72
N GLN A 225 42.94 -29.82 -16.70
CA GLN A 225 44.29 -29.53 -17.17
C GLN A 225 44.33 -28.25 -18.01
N GLU A 226 45.48 -27.60 -18.04
CA GLU A 226 45.71 -26.32 -18.74
C GLU A 226 45.30 -26.38 -20.22
N ASN A 227 45.67 -27.45 -20.93
CA ASN A 227 45.30 -27.63 -22.35
C ASN A 227 43.79 -27.64 -22.57
N VAL A 228 43.03 -28.27 -21.66
CA VAL A 228 41.57 -28.31 -21.74
C VAL A 228 40.98 -26.93 -21.48
N ALA A 229 41.54 -26.18 -20.51
CA ALA A 229 41.12 -24.82 -20.21
C ALA A 229 41.36 -23.86 -21.39
N ILE A 230 42.49 -23.96 -22.08
CA ILE A 230 42.82 -23.17 -23.27
C ILE A 230 41.87 -23.50 -24.43
N ASN A 231 41.67 -24.79 -24.73
CA ASN A 231 40.73 -25.22 -25.77
C ASN A 231 39.32 -24.70 -25.51
N GLN A 232 38.88 -24.73 -24.26
CA GLN A 232 37.58 -24.19 -23.88
C GLN A 232 37.53 -22.66 -23.99
N HIS A 233 38.60 -21.96 -23.64
CA HIS A 233 38.72 -20.51 -23.82
C HIS A 233 38.52 -20.11 -25.29
N GLU A 234 39.17 -20.82 -26.22
CA GLU A 234 38.95 -20.60 -27.66
C GLU A 234 37.50 -20.89 -28.09
N ALA A 235 36.89 -21.95 -27.55
CA ALA A 235 35.49 -22.27 -27.82
C ALA A 235 34.53 -21.16 -27.31
N ILE A 236 34.83 -20.59 -26.14
CA ILE A 236 34.10 -19.45 -25.58
C ILE A 236 34.26 -18.23 -26.50
N GLN A 237 35.47 -17.90 -26.94
CA GLN A 237 35.70 -16.79 -27.88
C GLN A 237 34.92 -16.97 -29.19
N LYS A 238 34.96 -18.17 -29.79
CA LYS A 238 34.18 -18.48 -31.01
C LYS A 238 32.67 -18.35 -30.78
N PHE A 239 32.18 -18.69 -29.59
CA PHE A 239 30.77 -18.56 -29.24
C PHE A 239 30.32 -17.10 -29.08
N ILE A 240 31.21 -16.23 -28.61
CA ILE A 240 30.93 -14.83 -28.34
C ILE A 240 30.95 -13.97 -29.60
N GLN A 241 31.73 -14.37 -30.60
CA GLN A 241 31.85 -13.66 -31.88
C GLN A 241 30.45 -13.40 -32.48
N GLY A 242 30.14 -12.13 -32.72
CA GLY A 242 28.85 -11.68 -33.27
C GLY A 242 27.73 -11.44 -32.24
N THR A 243 28.03 -11.51 -30.94
CA THR A 243 27.10 -11.12 -29.86
C THR A 243 27.50 -9.80 -29.20
N VAL A 244 26.66 -9.24 -28.32
CA VAL A 244 26.99 -8.04 -27.51
C VAL A 244 28.20 -8.25 -26.60
N ALA A 245 28.56 -9.50 -26.29
CA ALA A 245 29.73 -9.83 -25.50
C ALA A 245 31.04 -9.81 -26.31
N ASP A 246 31.04 -9.39 -27.58
CA ASP A 246 32.25 -9.33 -28.39
C ASP A 246 33.32 -8.42 -27.76
N GLY A 247 34.53 -8.94 -27.59
CA GLY A 247 35.60 -8.28 -26.84
C GLY A 247 35.43 -8.25 -25.31
N ALA A 248 34.52 -9.04 -24.73
CA ALA A 248 34.43 -9.23 -23.29
C ALA A 248 35.62 -10.07 -22.77
N PRO A 249 36.26 -9.66 -21.65
CA PRO A 249 37.39 -10.42 -21.09
C PRO A 249 36.90 -11.74 -20.49
N VAL A 250 37.67 -12.81 -20.74
CA VAL A 250 37.46 -14.13 -20.14
C VAL A 250 38.52 -14.34 -19.07
N VAL A 251 38.10 -14.46 -17.81
CA VAL A 251 38.99 -14.60 -16.65
C VAL A 251 38.89 -16.02 -16.08
N PRO A 252 39.99 -16.80 -16.05
CA PRO A 252 40.01 -18.10 -15.40
C PRO A 252 40.10 -17.93 -13.88
N ILE A 253 39.17 -18.56 -13.16
CA ILE A 253 39.07 -18.49 -11.70
C ILE A 253 38.79 -19.86 -11.08
N SER A 254 39.15 -19.98 -9.79
CA SER A 254 38.63 -21.03 -8.92
C SER A 254 37.90 -20.39 -7.76
N ALA A 255 36.57 -20.41 -7.82
CA ALA A 255 35.71 -19.82 -6.78
C ALA A 255 35.86 -20.52 -5.43
N GLN A 256 36.06 -21.84 -5.44
CA GLN A 256 36.14 -22.66 -4.23
C GLN A 256 37.44 -22.39 -3.46
N LEU A 257 38.57 -22.33 -4.18
CA LEU A 257 39.89 -22.06 -3.62
C LEU A 257 40.19 -20.56 -3.46
N LYS A 258 39.32 -19.69 -4.01
CA LYS A 258 39.46 -18.22 -4.04
C LYS A 258 40.72 -17.75 -4.79
N TYR A 259 41.13 -18.47 -5.84
CA TYR A 259 42.20 -17.99 -6.73
C TYR A 259 41.65 -17.03 -7.79
N ASN A 260 42.47 -16.03 -8.16
CA ASN A 260 42.19 -15.00 -9.17
C ASN A 260 40.96 -14.11 -8.89
N ILE A 261 40.48 -14.07 -7.65
CA ILE A 261 39.38 -13.17 -7.28
C ILE A 261 39.81 -11.70 -7.37
N ASP A 262 41.06 -11.40 -7.06
CA ASP A 262 41.65 -10.05 -7.13
C ASP A 262 41.62 -9.51 -8.57
N VAL A 263 41.93 -10.37 -9.54
CA VAL A 263 41.85 -10.06 -10.98
C VAL A 263 40.41 -9.74 -11.39
N VAL A 264 39.43 -10.50 -10.90
CA VAL A 264 38.00 -10.20 -11.15
C VAL A 264 37.62 -8.83 -10.57
N CYS A 265 38.09 -8.50 -9.36
CA CYS A 265 37.86 -7.19 -8.75
C CYS A 265 38.45 -6.06 -9.60
N GLU A 266 39.66 -6.25 -10.13
CA GLU A 266 40.30 -5.31 -11.06
C GLU A 266 39.46 -5.11 -12.32
N TYR A 267 39.01 -6.19 -12.97
CA TYR A 267 38.18 -6.10 -14.16
C TYR A 267 36.82 -5.46 -13.90
N ILE A 268 36.19 -5.73 -12.75
CA ILE A 268 34.95 -5.06 -12.34
C ILE A 268 35.17 -3.54 -12.28
N VAL A 269 36.27 -3.09 -11.65
CA VAL A 269 36.58 -1.66 -11.52
C VAL A 269 36.91 -1.02 -12.87
N LYS A 270 37.59 -1.73 -13.78
CA LYS A 270 38.04 -1.16 -15.06
C LYS A 270 37.00 -1.23 -16.18
N LYS A 271 36.25 -2.33 -16.28
CA LYS A 271 35.39 -2.63 -17.45
C LYS A 271 33.93 -2.22 -17.27
N ILE A 272 33.43 -2.23 -16.03
CA ILE A 272 32.06 -1.82 -15.72
C ILE A 272 32.13 -0.34 -15.28
N PRO A 273 31.71 0.65 -16.07
CA PRO A 273 31.58 2.01 -15.61
C PRO A 273 30.38 2.14 -14.66
N ILE A 274 30.34 3.23 -13.91
CA ILE A 274 29.18 3.57 -13.10
C ILE A 274 28.15 4.20 -14.03
N PRO A 275 26.91 3.69 -14.09
CA PRO A 275 25.88 4.31 -14.90
C PRO A 275 25.55 5.70 -14.35
N GLU A 276 25.34 6.66 -15.24
CA GLU A 276 24.84 7.98 -14.86
C GLU A 276 23.38 7.84 -14.41
N ARG A 277 23.12 8.20 -13.15
CA ARG A 277 21.79 8.12 -12.55
C ARG A 277 21.30 9.51 -12.17
N ASN A 278 20.03 9.78 -12.45
CA ASN A 278 19.41 11.05 -12.11
C ASN A 278 18.97 11.04 -10.64
N PHE A 279 19.58 11.90 -9.83
CA PHE A 279 19.24 12.05 -8.40
C PHE A 279 18.08 13.03 -8.16
N ILE A 280 17.86 13.97 -9.09
CA ILE A 280 16.89 15.08 -8.95
C ILE A 280 15.46 14.62 -9.30
N SER A 281 15.32 13.67 -10.21
CA SER A 281 14.00 13.13 -10.60
C SER A 281 13.29 12.50 -9.41
N PRO A 282 11.94 12.44 -9.41
CA PRO A 282 11.20 11.80 -8.34
C PRO A 282 11.64 10.34 -8.14
N PRO A 283 11.64 9.84 -6.90
CA PRO A 283 12.14 8.53 -6.58
C PRO A 283 11.25 7.45 -7.20
N ASN A 284 11.89 6.51 -7.89
CA ASN A 284 11.26 5.33 -8.47
C ASN A 284 12.12 4.11 -8.14
N MET A 285 11.53 3.19 -7.39
CA MET A 285 12.12 1.96 -6.91
C MET A 285 11.31 0.77 -7.39
N ILE A 286 11.99 -0.24 -7.93
CA ILE A 286 11.36 -1.53 -8.27
C ILE A 286 11.53 -2.48 -7.09
N VAL A 287 10.42 -3.04 -6.60
CA VAL A 287 10.41 -4.02 -5.52
C VAL A 287 10.65 -5.41 -6.10
N ILE A 288 11.69 -6.07 -5.61
CA ILE A 288 12.14 -7.38 -6.11
C ILE A 288 11.89 -8.48 -5.07
N ARG A 289 11.89 -8.11 -3.79
CA ARG A 289 11.54 -8.99 -2.67
C ARG A 289 10.75 -8.22 -1.64
N SER A 290 9.93 -8.91 -0.88
CA SER A 290 9.26 -8.35 0.28
C SER A 290 9.34 -9.31 1.45
N PHE A 291 9.60 -8.76 2.63
CA PHE A 291 9.84 -9.56 3.82
C PHE A 291 9.27 -8.89 5.07
N ASP A 292 8.83 -9.74 5.98
CA ASP A 292 8.50 -9.39 7.35
C ASP A 292 9.75 -9.61 8.23
N VAL A 293 10.09 -8.61 9.04
CA VAL A 293 11.21 -8.68 9.99
C VAL A 293 10.78 -9.18 11.37
N ASN A 294 9.48 -9.38 11.57
CA ASN A 294 8.89 -9.75 12.85
C ASN A 294 9.16 -11.23 13.15
N LYS A 295 9.68 -11.51 14.35
CA LYS A 295 9.96 -12.88 14.77
C LYS A 295 8.69 -13.52 15.34
N PRO A 296 8.49 -14.83 15.18
CA PRO A 296 7.41 -15.54 15.86
C PRO A 296 7.48 -15.31 17.38
N GLY A 297 6.35 -14.98 18.00
CA GLY A 297 6.26 -14.69 19.44
C GLY A 297 6.59 -13.24 19.83
N SER A 298 6.74 -12.32 18.87
CA SER A 298 6.82 -10.88 19.17
C SER A 298 5.48 -10.40 19.74
N GLU A 299 5.53 -9.54 20.75
CA GLU A 299 4.32 -8.89 21.29
C GLU A 299 3.74 -7.89 20.30
N VAL A 300 2.44 -7.59 20.41
CA VAL A 300 1.72 -6.72 19.47
C VAL A 300 2.32 -5.33 19.40
N ASP A 301 2.80 -4.80 20.53
CA ASP A 301 3.37 -3.46 20.65
C ASP A 301 4.77 -3.34 20.02
N GLU A 302 5.48 -4.46 19.83
CA GLU A 302 6.83 -4.50 19.24
C GLU A 302 6.82 -4.80 17.73
N ILE A 303 5.63 -4.99 17.13
CA ILE A 303 5.50 -5.32 15.71
C ILE A 303 6.03 -4.15 14.87
N LYS A 304 7.00 -4.47 14.02
CA LYS A 304 7.49 -3.55 12.98
C LYS A 304 6.66 -3.72 11.71
N GLY A 305 6.55 -2.65 10.94
CA GLY A 305 5.89 -2.71 9.64
C GLY A 305 6.67 -3.55 8.62
N GLY A 306 6.03 -3.77 7.48
CA GLY A 306 6.56 -4.56 6.38
C GLY A 306 7.77 -3.92 5.69
N VAL A 307 8.64 -4.74 5.10
CA VAL A 307 9.84 -4.28 4.40
C VAL A 307 9.76 -4.62 2.92
N ALA A 308 9.98 -3.61 2.08
CA ALA A 308 10.11 -3.75 0.63
C ALA A 308 11.59 -3.69 0.23
N GLY A 309 12.10 -4.78 -0.33
CA GLY A 309 13.48 -4.91 -0.81
C GLY A 309 13.57 -4.75 -2.31
N GLY A 310 14.44 -3.87 -2.79
CA GLY A 310 14.54 -3.60 -4.22
C GLY A 310 15.68 -2.67 -4.58
N SER A 311 15.66 -2.19 -5.82
CA SER A 311 16.66 -1.25 -6.33
C SER A 311 15.98 0.03 -6.77
N ILE A 312 16.58 1.16 -6.41
CA ILE A 312 16.16 2.48 -6.85
C ILE A 312 16.74 2.72 -8.25
N LEU A 313 15.89 3.04 -9.22
CA LEU A 313 16.31 3.38 -10.58
C LEU A 313 16.66 4.87 -10.70
N LYS A 314 15.83 5.72 -10.12
CA LYS A 314 15.89 7.18 -10.24
C LYS A 314 15.48 7.83 -8.92
N GLY A 315 16.01 9.02 -8.65
CA GLY A 315 15.69 9.82 -7.46
C GLY A 315 16.26 9.29 -6.15
N VAL A 316 16.23 10.11 -5.11
CA VAL A 316 16.74 9.77 -3.78
C VAL A 316 15.58 9.57 -2.82
N LEU A 317 15.56 8.44 -2.11
CA LEU A 317 14.59 8.19 -1.03
C LEU A 317 15.16 8.69 0.30
N LYS A 318 14.32 9.33 1.12
CA LYS A 318 14.69 9.82 2.45
C LYS A 318 13.89 9.11 3.53
N VAL A 319 14.48 8.92 4.71
CA VAL A 319 13.73 8.46 5.89
C VAL A 319 12.61 9.47 6.20
N ASN A 320 11.46 8.97 6.66
CA ASN A 320 10.24 9.74 6.94
C ASN A 320 9.47 10.29 5.71
N GLN A 321 9.91 9.99 4.49
CA GLN A 321 9.16 10.37 3.29
C GLN A 321 7.88 9.52 3.11
N TYR A 322 6.82 10.14 2.60
CA TYR A 322 5.60 9.45 2.19
C TYR A 322 5.77 8.85 0.80
N ILE A 323 5.34 7.60 0.67
CA ILE A 323 5.49 6.81 -0.55
C ILE A 323 4.16 6.16 -0.91
N GLU A 324 4.01 5.86 -2.19
CA GLU A 324 2.95 5.01 -2.71
C GLU A 324 3.54 3.77 -3.40
N VAL A 325 2.82 2.65 -3.34
CA VAL A 325 3.14 1.43 -4.07
C VAL A 325 2.04 1.15 -5.09
N ARG A 326 2.43 1.02 -6.36
CA ARG A 326 1.54 0.69 -7.50
C ARG A 326 2.00 -0.60 -8.18
N PRO A 327 1.09 -1.45 -8.69
CA PRO A 327 -0.38 -1.32 -8.76
C PRO A 327 -1.12 -1.45 -7.42
N GLY A 328 -0.43 -1.85 -6.34
CA GLY A 328 -1.01 -1.91 -5.00
C GLY A 328 -1.87 -3.15 -4.79
N ILE A 329 -3.04 -2.97 -4.15
CA ILE A 329 -4.01 -4.04 -3.91
C ILE A 329 -4.91 -4.16 -5.13
N VAL A 330 -5.00 -5.37 -5.66
CA VAL A 330 -5.82 -5.70 -6.83
C VAL A 330 -7.05 -6.45 -6.34
N VAL A 331 -8.22 -5.87 -6.52
CA VAL A 331 -9.52 -6.48 -6.21
C VAL A 331 -10.28 -6.68 -7.53
N LYS A 332 -10.87 -7.86 -7.69
CA LYS A 332 -11.76 -8.15 -8.81
C LYS A 332 -13.19 -7.95 -8.34
N ASP A 333 -13.93 -7.08 -9.01
CA ASP A 333 -15.36 -6.91 -8.78
C ASP A 333 -16.15 -8.09 -9.38
N GLU A 334 -17.44 -8.22 -9.03
CA GLU A 334 -18.32 -9.31 -9.50
C GLU A 334 -18.46 -9.39 -11.03
N ASN A 335 -18.19 -8.28 -11.73
CA ASN A 335 -18.20 -8.18 -13.19
C ASN A 335 -16.83 -8.50 -13.85
N ASP A 336 -15.88 -9.11 -13.13
CA ASP A 336 -14.48 -9.36 -13.52
C ASP A 336 -13.69 -8.07 -13.90
N ASN A 337 -14.20 -6.91 -13.49
CA ASN A 337 -13.46 -5.65 -13.60
C ASN A 337 -12.37 -5.61 -12.53
N ILE A 338 -11.17 -5.23 -12.95
CA ILE A 338 -10.00 -5.16 -12.07
C ILE A 338 -9.91 -3.74 -11.49
N LYS A 339 -10.17 -3.63 -10.19
CA LYS A 339 -9.99 -2.40 -9.41
C LYS A 339 -8.62 -2.42 -8.74
N CYS A 340 -7.82 -1.37 -8.97
CA CYS A 340 -6.48 -1.24 -8.41
C CYS A 340 -6.44 -0.07 -7.44
N THR A 341 -6.13 -0.34 -6.17
CA THR A 341 -5.97 0.70 -5.15
C THR A 341 -4.49 0.79 -4.73
N PRO A 342 -3.83 1.95 -4.89
CA PRO A 342 -2.45 2.12 -4.46
C PRO A 342 -2.33 1.99 -2.94
N ILE A 343 -1.17 1.52 -2.48
CA ILE A 343 -0.88 1.43 -1.04
C ILE A 343 -0.06 2.65 -0.64
N TYR A 344 -0.59 3.47 0.26
CA TYR A 344 0.14 4.60 0.83
C TYR A 344 0.85 4.19 2.12
N SER A 345 2.09 4.61 2.27
CA SER A 345 2.89 4.31 3.46
C SER A 345 3.95 5.38 3.71
N ARG A 346 4.62 5.29 4.86
CA ARG A 346 5.75 6.15 5.23
C ARG A 346 6.99 5.30 5.44
N ILE A 347 8.15 5.83 5.01
CA ILE A 347 9.45 5.18 5.24
C ILE A 347 9.86 5.37 6.69
N VAL A 348 10.02 4.27 7.41
CA VAL A 348 10.49 4.23 8.80
C VAL A 348 12.01 4.12 8.85
N SER A 349 12.59 3.25 8.02
CA SER A 349 14.03 3.00 8.00
C SER A 349 14.51 2.57 6.62
N LEU A 350 15.78 2.83 6.33
CA LEU A 350 16.45 2.39 5.11
C LEU A 350 17.67 1.56 5.49
N TYR A 351 17.76 0.35 4.95
CA TYR A 351 18.87 -0.56 5.22
C TYR A 351 19.56 -1.00 3.93
N ALA A 352 20.88 -0.90 3.89
CA ALA A 352 21.72 -1.59 2.94
C ALA A 352 22.45 -2.72 3.66
N GLU A 353 21.95 -3.94 3.52
CA GLU A 353 22.45 -5.13 4.22
C GLU A 353 22.41 -4.99 5.76
N GLN A 354 23.51 -4.61 6.40
CA GLN A 354 23.60 -4.36 7.85
C GLN A 354 23.70 -2.86 8.18
N ASN A 355 23.94 -2.03 7.17
CA ASN A 355 24.17 -0.60 7.35
C ASN A 355 22.83 0.15 7.32
N GLU A 356 22.60 0.97 8.33
CA GLU A 356 21.47 1.90 8.37
C GLU A 356 21.79 3.18 7.58
N LEU A 357 20.84 3.60 6.75
CA LEU A 357 20.93 4.75 5.85
C LEU A 357 19.90 5.81 6.25
N GLN A 358 20.27 7.08 6.11
CA GLN A 358 19.35 8.21 6.28
C GLN A 358 18.73 8.64 4.95
N PHE A 359 19.49 8.51 3.87
CA PHE A 359 19.01 8.66 2.50
C PHE A 359 19.58 7.54 1.64
N ALA A 360 18.82 7.17 0.63
CA ALA A 360 19.12 6.07 -0.27
C ALA A 360 19.26 6.60 -1.69
N VAL A 361 20.42 6.36 -2.30
CA VAL A 361 20.68 6.77 -3.68
C VAL A 361 20.17 5.74 -4.69
N PRO A 362 19.94 6.14 -5.96
CA PRO A 362 19.80 5.22 -7.07
C PRO A 362 20.95 4.20 -7.11
N GLY A 363 20.57 2.91 -7.13
CA GLY A 363 21.51 1.80 -7.24
C GLY A 363 21.65 0.99 -5.96
N GLY A 364 22.31 -0.14 -6.11
CA GLY A 364 22.36 -1.13 -5.06
C GLY A 364 21.00 -1.74 -4.75
N LEU A 365 21.00 -2.57 -3.71
CA LEU A 365 19.81 -3.19 -3.17
C LEU A 365 19.56 -2.66 -1.76
N ILE A 366 18.35 -2.17 -1.55
CA ILE A 366 17.96 -1.45 -0.35
C ILE A 366 16.70 -2.09 0.20
N GLY A 367 16.70 -2.34 1.51
CA GLY A 367 15.52 -2.69 2.28
C GLY A 367 14.87 -1.43 2.81
N VAL A 368 13.72 -1.07 2.25
CA VAL A 368 12.90 0.06 2.72
C VAL A 368 11.92 -0.48 3.74
N GLY A 369 12.16 -0.15 5.01
CA GLY A 369 11.24 -0.44 6.11
C GLY A 369 10.10 0.57 6.09
N THR A 370 8.87 0.07 6.00
CA THR A 370 7.67 0.90 5.81
C THR A 370 6.68 0.71 6.94
N THR A 371 5.69 1.60 7.05
CA THR A 371 4.54 1.42 7.95
C THR A 371 3.47 0.48 7.39
N MET A 372 3.70 -0.16 6.24
CA MET A 372 2.74 -1.09 5.65
C MET A 372 2.49 -2.29 6.57
N ASP A 373 1.29 -2.85 6.50
CA ASP A 373 0.95 -4.08 7.21
C ASP A 373 1.91 -5.22 6.79
N PRO A 374 2.59 -5.89 7.74
CA PRO A 374 3.41 -7.06 7.47
C PRO A 374 2.72 -8.14 6.61
N THR A 375 1.40 -8.31 6.70
CA THR A 375 0.64 -9.30 5.91
C THR A 375 0.72 -9.08 4.40
N LEU A 376 0.87 -7.82 3.96
CA LEU A 376 1.03 -7.45 2.56
C LEU A 376 2.45 -7.72 2.05
N THR A 377 3.43 -7.67 2.94
CA THR A 377 4.85 -7.88 2.60
C THR A 377 5.32 -9.32 2.76
N ARG A 378 4.54 -10.17 3.44
CA ARG A 378 4.90 -11.56 3.72
C ARG A 378 5.08 -12.36 2.42
N ALA A 379 6.15 -13.16 2.38
CA ALA A 379 6.43 -14.13 1.33
C ALA A 379 6.45 -13.56 -0.11
N ASP A 380 7.14 -12.44 -0.33
CA ASP A 380 7.37 -11.89 -1.68
C ASP A 380 6.08 -11.49 -2.44
N ARG A 381 5.03 -11.06 -1.71
CA ARG A 381 3.77 -10.58 -2.31
C ARG A 381 3.88 -9.27 -3.09
N LEU A 382 4.84 -8.41 -2.76
CA LEU A 382 5.05 -7.13 -3.45
C LEU A 382 6.06 -7.22 -4.62
N VAL A 383 6.45 -8.43 -5.04
CA VAL A 383 7.43 -8.57 -6.12
C VAL A 383 6.88 -8.06 -7.44
N GLY A 384 7.68 -7.22 -8.12
CA GLY A 384 7.32 -6.59 -9.38
C GLY A 384 6.52 -5.30 -9.22
N GLN A 385 6.12 -4.93 -8.00
CA GLN A 385 5.48 -3.64 -7.77
C GLN A 385 6.50 -2.50 -7.81
N VAL A 386 6.00 -1.30 -8.13
CA VAL A 386 6.79 -0.07 -8.20
C VAL A 386 6.46 0.79 -6.99
N LEU A 387 7.49 1.26 -6.30
CA LEU A 387 7.43 2.11 -5.13
C LEU A 387 8.01 3.48 -5.50
N GLY A 388 7.32 4.56 -5.16
CA GLY A 388 7.80 5.91 -5.42
C GLY A 388 7.13 6.96 -4.56
N GLU A 389 7.44 8.22 -4.84
CA GLU A 389 6.79 9.34 -4.18
C GLU A 389 5.33 9.45 -4.60
N VAL A 390 4.47 9.88 -3.67
CA VAL A 390 3.02 9.99 -3.87
C VAL A 390 2.70 10.87 -5.08
N GLY A 391 1.98 10.32 -6.06
CA GLY A 391 1.53 11.04 -7.26
C GLY A 391 2.55 11.09 -8.39
N SER A 392 3.77 10.57 -8.19
CA SER A 392 4.83 10.60 -9.21
C SER A 392 4.88 9.36 -10.11
N LEU A 393 4.22 8.28 -9.70
CA LEU A 393 4.32 6.98 -10.39
C LEU A 393 3.50 6.93 -11.69
N PRO A 394 3.93 6.09 -12.66
CA PRO A 394 3.23 5.95 -13.93
C PRO A 394 1.84 5.29 -13.76
N GLU A 395 1.07 5.35 -14.85
CA GLU A 395 -0.27 4.76 -14.92
C GLU A 395 -0.23 3.23 -14.84
N VAL A 396 -1.37 2.66 -14.42
CA VAL A 396 -1.58 1.22 -14.30
C VAL A 396 -2.40 0.73 -15.48
N TYR A 397 -1.90 -0.28 -16.18
CA TYR A 397 -2.52 -0.82 -17.39
C TYR A 397 -3.01 -2.25 -17.17
N VAL A 398 -4.21 -2.55 -17.69
CA VAL A 398 -4.79 -3.90 -17.76
C VAL A 398 -4.63 -4.51 -19.16
N GLU A 399 -4.64 -3.65 -20.19
CA GLU A 399 -4.34 -4.03 -21.58
C GLU A 399 -3.09 -3.30 -22.05
N LEU A 400 -2.27 -3.95 -22.85
CA LEU A 400 -1.05 -3.37 -23.43
C LEU A 400 -1.03 -3.57 -24.94
N GLU A 401 -0.56 -2.56 -25.68
CA GLU A 401 -0.11 -2.75 -27.06
C GLU A 401 1.42 -2.72 -27.10
N VAL A 402 1.96 -3.80 -27.64
CA VAL A 402 3.40 -4.05 -27.63
C VAL A 402 3.90 -4.28 -29.05
N ASN A 403 5.02 -3.65 -29.36
CA ASN A 403 5.79 -3.96 -30.55
C ASN A 403 6.73 -5.13 -30.21
N PHE A 404 6.56 -6.28 -30.86
CA PHE A 404 7.28 -7.50 -30.51
C PHE A 404 8.17 -8.02 -31.65
N PHE A 405 9.27 -8.66 -31.25
CA PHE A 405 10.22 -9.34 -32.11
C PHE A 405 10.43 -10.76 -31.58
N LEU A 406 10.24 -11.74 -32.47
CA LEU A 406 10.46 -13.15 -32.14
C LEU A 406 11.88 -13.58 -32.54
N LEU A 407 12.47 -14.43 -31.72
CA LEU A 407 13.76 -15.07 -32.02
C LEU A 407 13.59 -16.06 -33.17
N ARG A 408 14.64 -16.23 -33.98
CA ARG A 408 14.61 -17.17 -35.13
C ARG A 408 14.54 -18.64 -34.68
N ARG A 409 15.13 -18.96 -33.53
CA ARG A 409 15.25 -20.31 -32.98
C ARG A 409 14.94 -20.28 -31.49
N LEU A 410 14.36 -21.36 -30.98
CA LEU A 410 14.17 -21.55 -29.54
C LEU A 410 15.53 -21.73 -28.86
N LEU A 411 15.76 -20.95 -27.80
CA LEU A 411 16.92 -21.08 -26.93
C LEU A 411 16.61 -22.08 -25.80
N GLY A 412 17.66 -22.68 -25.22
CA GLY A 412 17.50 -23.54 -24.04
C GLY A 412 17.01 -24.99 -24.29
N VAL A 413 16.80 -25.44 -25.53
CA VAL A 413 16.44 -26.84 -25.84
C VAL A 413 17.68 -27.62 -26.29
N ARG A 414 18.00 -28.74 -25.64
CA ARG A 414 18.92 -29.74 -26.21
C ARG A 414 18.12 -30.65 -27.13
N THR A 415 18.26 -30.50 -28.44
CA THR A 415 17.94 -31.60 -29.36
C THR A 415 19.19 -32.45 -29.54
N LYS A 416 19.04 -33.77 -29.40
CA LYS A 416 20.12 -34.73 -29.65
C LYS A 416 20.49 -34.80 -31.14
N ASP A 417 19.64 -34.27 -32.02
CA ASP A 417 19.89 -34.15 -33.45
C ASP A 417 20.00 -32.68 -33.87
N THR A 418 21.02 -32.40 -34.67
CA THR A 418 21.44 -31.10 -35.18
C THR A 418 20.40 -30.42 -36.08
N GLU A 419 19.32 -31.11 -36.47
CA GLU A 419 18.42 -30.67 -37.55
C GLU A 419 17.08 -30.07 -37.11
N ARG A 420 16.72 -30.09 -35.82
CA ARG A 420 15.47 -29.47 -35.35
C ARG A 420 15.64 -28.61 -34.12
N GLN A 421 16.49 -27.57 -34.19
CA GLN A 421 16.25 -26.41 -33.33
C GLN A 421 14.89 -25.84 -33.70
N GLY A 422 13.87 -26.13 -32.88
CA GLY A 422 12.47 -25.77 -33.14
C GLY A 422 12.37 -24.29 -33.49
N LYS A 423 11.93 -24.00 -34.71
CA LYS A 423 11.68 -22.64 -35.17
C LYS A 423 10.53 -22.05 -34.33
N VAL A 424 10.68 -20.81 -33.89
CA VAL A 424 9.63 -20.12 -33.12
C VAL A 424 8.42 -19.89 -34.04
N SER A 425 7.26 -20.44 -33.66
CA SER A 425 6.00 -20.20 -34.35
C SER A 425 5.47 -18.80 -34.05
N LYS A 426 4.73 -18.21 -35.00
CA LYS A 426 4.08 -16.90 -34.82
C LYS A 426 3.10 -16.93 -33.63
N LEU A 427 2.75 -15.76 -33.11
CA LEU A 427 1.76 -15.62 -32.03
C LEU A 427 0.35 -15.92 -32.55
N ALA A 428 -0.42 -16.72 -31.81
CA ALA A 428 -1.82 -17.03 -32.12
C ALA A 428 -2.77 -16.20 -31.24
N LYS A 429 -3.94 -15.84 -31.76
CA LYS A 429 -4.99 -15.18 -30.96
C LYS A 429 -5.55 -16.16 -29.93
N GLY A 430 -5.83 -15.68 -28.73
CA GLY A 430 -6.32 -16.47 -27.60
C GLY A 430 -5.23 -17.25 -26.85
N GLU A 431 -3.98 -17.21 -27.29
CA GLU A 431 -2.85 -17.86 -26.61
C GLU A 431 -2.50 -17.14 -25.30
N ILE A 432 -2.11 -17.89 -24.27
CA ILE A 432 -1.60 -17.36 -23.00
C ILE A 432 -0.07 -17.35 -23.04
N LEU A 433 0.50 -16.17 -22.94
CA LEU A 433 1.93 -15.93 -22.84
C LEU A 433 2.28 -15.45 -21.44
N MET A 434 3.53 -15.65 -21.04
CA MET A 434 4.09 -15.03 -19.86
C MET A 434 4.89 -13.79 -20.28
N LEU A 435 4.54 -12.65 -19.72
CA LEU A 435 5.23 -11.39 -19.93
C LEU A 435 6.06 -11.06 -18.69
N ASN A 436 7.33 -10.74 -18.91
CA ASN A 436 8.15 -10.10 -17.91
C ASN A 436 8.36 -8.64 -18.30
N ILE A 437 7.78 -7.74 -17.51
CA ILE A 437 7.82 -6.29 -17.67
C ILE A 437 8.61 -5.74 -16.49
N GLY A 438 9.84 -5.27 -16.73
CA GLY A 438 10.78 -4.96 -15.65
C GLY A 438 10.99 -6.18 -14.74
N SER A 439 10.50 -6.09 -13.50
CA SER A 439 10.54 -7.19 -12.52
C SER A 439 9.19 -7.84 -12.23
N MET A 440 8.12 -7.42 -12.92
CA MET A 440 6.81 -8.04 -12.81
C MET A 440 6.64 -9.14 -13.84
N SER A 441 6.27 -10.33 -13.35
CA SER A 441 5.90 -11.48 -14.17
C SER A 441 4.38 -11.65 -14.18
N THR A 442 3.73 -11.42 -15.32
CA THR A 442 2.27 -11.59 -15.47
C THR A 442 1.93 -12.52 -16.62
N GLY A 443 0.84 -13.28 -16.48
CA GLY A 443 0.19 -13.91 -17.62
C GLY A 443 -0.49 -12.86 -18.50
N ALA A 444 -0.50 -13.09 -19.81
CA ALA A 444 -1.23 -12.26 -20.75
C ALA A 444 -1.87 -13.10 -21.85
N ARG A 445 -3.12 -12.78 -22.17
CA ARG A 445 -3.86 -13.37 -23.29
C ARG A 445 -3.69 -12.51 -24.52
N VAL A 446 -3.34 -13.12 -25.65
CA VAL A 446 -3.21 -12.42 -26.93
C VAL A 446 -4.60 -12.15 -27.50
N VAL A 447 -5.02 -10.88 -27.55
CA VAL A 447 -6.32 -10.48 -28.10
C VAL A 447 -6.24 -10.33 -29.62
N ALA A 448 -5.24 -9.58 -30.08
CA ALA A 448 -5.03 -9.32 -31.50
C ALA A 448 -3.54 -9.32 -31.83
N VAL A 449 -3.20 -9.80 -33.02
CA VAL A 449 -1.83 -9.78 -33.57
C VAL A 449 -1.90 -9.13 -34.94
N LYS A 450 -1.09 -8.10 -35.15
CA LYS A 450 -0.92 -7.36 -36.41
C LYS A 450 0.57 -7.30 -36.75
N ASN A 451 1.08 -8.26 -37.52
CA ASN A 451 2.50 -8.37 -37.93
C ASN A 451 3.52 -8.17 -36.78
N VAL A 452 3.88 -6.92 -36.47
CA VAL A 452 4.86 -6.53 -35.44
C VAL A 452 4.18 -6.04 -34.14
N PHE A 453 2.89 -5.73 -34.17
CA PHE A 453 2.13 -5.28 -33.00
C PHE A 453 1.25 -6.39 -32.45
N ALA A 454 1.19 -6.51 -31.12
CA ALA A 454 0.26 -7.38 -30.44
C ALA A 454 -0.50 -6.60 -29.36
N LYS A 455 -1.81 -6.80 -29.29
CA LYS A 455 -2.66 -6.35 -28.19
C LYS A 455 -2.80 -7.49 -27.19
N LEU A 456 -2.39 -7.24 -25.96
CA LEU A 456 -2.29 -8.22 -24.88
C LEU A 456 -3.19 -7.79 -23.72
N GLN A 457 -4.03 -8.69 -23.24
CA GLN A 457 -4.84 -8.49 -22.04
C GLN A 457 -4.13 -9.18 -20.86
N LEU A 458 -3.80 -8.43 -19.82
CA LEU A 458 -3.05 -8.93 -18.68
C LEU A 458 -3.97 -9.60 -17.67
N THR A 459 -3.48 -10.66 -17.01
CA THR A 459 -4.21 -11.29 -15.89
C THR A 459 -4.12 -10.47 -14.61
N SER A 460 -2.97 -9.81 -14.40
CA SER A 460 -2.74 -8.88 -13.31
C SER A 460 -2.30 -7.53 -13.87
N PRO A 461 -2.81 -6.42 -13.31
CA PRO A 461 -2.48 -5.08 -13.76
C PRO A 461 -0.99 -4.78 -13.50
N VAL A 462 -0.39 -3.98 -14.37
CA VAL A 462 1.04 -3.61 -14.28
C VAL A 462 1.19 -2.09 -14.34
N CYS A 463 2.04 -1.56 -13.47
CA CYS A 463 2.48 -0.16 -13.50
C CYS A 463 3.73 -0.06 -14.37
N THR A 464 3.66 0.65 -15.49
CA THR A 464 4.78 0.69 -16.47
C THR A 464 4.75 2.00 -17.26
N SER A 465 5.92 2.44 -17.71
CA SER A 465 6.06 3.60 -18.59
C SER A 465 6.13 3.21 -20.07
N LYS A 466 5.75 4.14 -20.97
CA LYS A 466 5.87 3.93 -22.42
C LYS A 466 7.33 3.71 -22.81
N GLY A 467 7.59 2.72 -23.67
CA GLY A 467 8.93 2.37 -24.14
C GLY A 467 9.68 1.36 -23.26
N GLU A 468 9.10 0.91 -22.15
CA GLU A 468 9.68 -0.19 -21.37
C GLU A 468 9.74 -1.48 -22.18
N LYS A 469 10.82 -2.23 -21.96
CA LYS A 469 11.05 -3.50 -22.65
C LYS A 469 10.34 -4.62 -21.94
N ILE A 470 9.91 -5.58 -22.74
CA ILE A 470 9.26 -6.80 -22.27
C ILE A 470 9.98 -8.02 -22.82
N ALA A 471 10.06 -9.07 -22.02
CA ALA A 471 10.44 -10.39 -22.47
C ALA A 471 9.18 -11.27 -22.61
N LEU A 472 9.08 -11.95 -23.75
CA LEU A 472 7.95 -12.80 -24.10
C LEU A 472 8.35 -14.25 -23.92
N SER A 473 7.61 -14.96 -23.08
CA SER A 473 7.81 -16.39 -22.83
C SER A 473 6.57 -17.20 -23.18
N ARG A 474 6.77 -18.35 -23.79
CA ARG A 474 5.72 -19.30 -24.19
C ARG A 474 5.88 -20.61 -23.44
N ARG A 475 4.77 -21.26 -23.10
CA ARG A 475 4.79 -22.57 -22.46
C ARG A 475 5.02 -23.66 -23.50
N ILE A 476 6.18 -24.33 -23.44
CA ILE A 476 6.58 -25.44 -24.31
C ILE A 476 7.10 -26.57 -23.42
N ASP A 477 6.65 -27.80 -23.64
CA ASP A 477 7.03 -28.96 -22.82
C ASP A 477 6.83 -28.72 -21.31
N ARG A 478 5.70 -28.10 -20.94
CA ARG A 478 5.33 -27.68 -19.58
C ARG A 478 6.19 -26.58 -18.95
N HIS A 479 7.28 -26.15 -19.58
CA HIS A 479 8.15 -25.07 -19.08
C HIS A 479 7.94 -23.77 -19.86
N TRP A 480 8.21 -22.63 -19.22
CA TRP A 480 8.22 -21.33 -19.88
C TRP A 480 9.56 -21.13 -20.57
N ARG A 481 9.55 -20.89 -21.88
CA ARG A 481 10.74 -20.64 -22.68
C ARG A 481 10.66 -19.27 -23.32
N LEU A 482 11.79 -18.58 -23.36
CA LEU A 482 11.91 -17.27 -23.99
C LEU A 482 11.74 -17.41 -25.52
N ILE A 483 10.76 -16.70 -26.08
CA ILE A 483 10.46 -16.71 -27.53
C ILE A 483 10.85 -15.41 -28.23
N GLY A 484 10.96 -14.31 -27.48
CA GLY A 484 11.15 -13.00 -28.07
C GLY A 484 11.14 -11.89 -27.03
N TRP A 485 11.21 -10.68 -27.52
CA TRP A 485 11.17 -9.46 -26.73
C TRP A 485 10.33 -8.41 -27.42
N GLY A 486 9.96 -7.36 -26.71
CA GLY A 486 9.19 -6.27 -27.26
C GLY A 486 9.38 -4.97 -26.51
N GLN A 487 8.71 -3.93 -26.97
CA GLN A 487 8.64 -2.62 -26.33
C GLN A 487 7.19 -2.16 -26.28
N ILE A 488 6.81 -1.54 -25.16
CA ILE A 488 5.48 -0.99 -24.95
C ILE A 488 5.36 0.32 -25.73
N GLN A 489 4.32 0.46 -26.56
CA GLN A 489 4.13 1.66 -27.40
C GLN A 489 3.07 2.59 -26.79
N ALA A 490 1.88 2.05 -26.55
CA ALA A 490 0.78 2.70 -25.88
C ALA A 490 -0.23 1.63 -25.46
N ALA A 491 -1.07 1.89 -24.47
CA ALA A 491 -2.27 1.10 -24.23
C ALA A 491 -3.48 1.96 -24.59
N PRO A 492 -4.54 1.43 -25.23
CA PRO A 492 -5.84 2.06 -25.17
C PRO A 492 -6.21 2.20 -23.69
N MET A 493 -6.74 3.36 -23.28
CA MET A 493 -7.12 3.68 -21.89
C MET A 493 -8.27 2.79 -21.41
N ALA A 494 -8.00 1.52 -21.14
CA ALA A 494 -8.67 0.79 -20.09
C ALA A 494 -7.86 1.08 -18.82
N GLN A 495 -8.00 2.31 -18.30
CA GLN A 495 -7.55 2.57 -16.94
C GLN A 495 -8.25 1.54 -16.07
N ALA A 496 -7.48 0.81 -15.25
CA ALA A 496 -8.10 0.23 -14.07
C ALA A 496 -8.86 1.39 -13.41
N LEU A 497 -10.10 1.16 -12.96
CA LEU A 497 -10.77 2.11 -12.08
C LEU A 497 -9.89 2.21 -10.83
N ILE A 498 -8.89 3.09 -10.89
CA ILE A 498 -8.18 3.56 -9.72
C ILE A 498 -9.32 4.26 -9.00
N ALA A 499 -9.75 3.69 -7.87
CA ALA A 499 -10.42 4.50 -6.88
C ALA A 499 -9.37 5.51 -6.44
N ALA A 500 -9.23 6.56 -7.23
CA ALA A 500 -8.76 7.81 -6.71
C ALA A 500 -9.68 8.04 -5.51
N SER A 501 -9.10 8.14 -4.33
CA SER A 501 -9.60 9.14 -3.41
C SER A 501 -9.46 10.47 -4.16
N THR A 502 -10.36 10.73 -5.11
CA THR A 502 -10.68 12.06 -5.55
C THR A 502 -11.19 12.74 -4.28
N GLN A 503 -10.27 13.33 -3.53
CA GLN A 503 -10.51 14.68 -3.07
C GLN A 503 -10.78 15.49 -4.33
N GLY A 504 -12.01 15.40 -4.83
CA GLY A 504 -12.58 16.46 -5.63
C GLY A 504 -12.55 17.68 -4.75
N HIS A 505 -12.04 18.79 -5.29
CA HIS A 505 -12.19 20.10 -4.69
C HIS A 505 -13.67 20.34 -4.39
N THR A 506 -14.09 20.13 -3.14
CA THR A 506 -15.38 20.57 -2.64
C THR A 506 -15.21 21.99 -2.15
N PHE A 507 -15.68 22.95 -2.96
CA PHE A 507 -16.03 24.28 -2.47
C PHE A 507 -17.10 24.11 -1.38
N GLY A 508 -16.77 24.39 -0.13
CA GLY A 508 -17.73 24.36 0.98
C GLY A 508 -18.49 25.67 1.05
N VAL A 509 -19.81 25.63 0.84
CA VAL A 509 -20.72 26.72 1.21
C VAL A 509 -21.20 26.44 2.63
N VAL A 510 -21.00 27.39 3.55
CA VAL A 510 -21.51 27.29 4.92
C VAL A 510 -22.90 27.92 4.95
N HIS A 511 -23.92 27.12 5.28
CA HIS A 511 -25.28 27.59 5.52
C HIS A 511 -25.48 27.78 7.02
N VAL A 512 -25.92 28.97 7.44
CA VAL A 512 -26.26 29.28 8.82
C VAL A 512 -27.71 29.74 8.90
N ASP A 513 -28.55 28.94 9.55
CA ASP A 513 -29.96 29.25 9.81
C ASP A 513 -30.09 29.86 11.21
N VAL A 514 -30.63 31.08 11.29
CA VAL A 514 -30.84 31.78 12.57
C VAL A 514 -32.33 32.09 12.75
N THR A 515 -32.88 31.68 13.90
CA THR A 515 -34.28 31.92 14.28
C THR A 515 -34.32 32.77 15.54
N LEU A 516 -35.02 33.91 15.50
CA LEU A 516 -35.06 34.90 16.59
C LEU A 516 -36.42 34.87 17.31
N TYR A 517 -36.40 34.76 18.64
CA TYR A 517 -37.60 34.81 19.49
C TYR A 517 -37.47 35.90 20.57
N CYS A 518 -38.60 36.48 20.99
CA CYS A 518 -38.66 37.48 22.05
C CYS A 518 -39.09 36.82 23.36
N THR A 519 -38.36 37.07 24.45
CA THR A 519 -38.82 36.74 25.80
C THR A 519 -39.55 37.95 26.41
N PRO A 520 -40.54 37.75 27.30
CA PRO A 520 -41.30 38.85 27.91
C PRO A 520 -40.45 39.87 28.71
N ASP A 521 -39.17 39.59 28.95
CA ASP A 521 -38.20 40.49 29.60
C ASP A 521 -37.30 41.27 28.61
N GLY A 522 -37.54 41.17 27.30
CA GLY A 522 -36.84 41.95 26.27
C GLY A 522 -35.46 41.41 25.84
N ASN A 523 -35.08 40.19 26.23
CA ASN A 523 -33.84 39.54 25.80
C ASN A 523 -34.09 38.44 24.73
N ILE A 524 -33.11 38.22 23.84
CA ILE A 524 -33.15 37.18 22.79
C ILE A 524 -32.37 35.94 23.28
N GLY A 525 -33.00 34.77 23.33
CA GLY A 525 -32.40 33.50 23.75
C GLY A 525 -32.65 32.34 22.76
N PRO A 526 -31.83 31.27 22.77
CA PRO A 526 -31.86 30.23 21.73
C PRO A 526 -32.97 29.18 21.88
N PHE A 527 -33.66 29.11 23.02
CA PHE A 527 -34.76 28.16 23.25
C PHE A 527 -35.74 28.73 24.29
N GLY A 528 -37.00 28.95 23.92
CA GLY A 528 -38.07 29.33 24.87
C GLY A 528 -39.31 29.98 24.26
N GLU A 529 -40.45 29.79 24.94
CA GLU A 529 -41.85 29.82 24.46
C GLU A 529 -42.47 31.17 24.02
N ALA A 530 -43.36 31.06 23.02
CA ALA A 530 -44.55 31.87 22.70
C ALA A 530 -44.46 33.42 22.70
N THR A 531 -44.24 34.02 21.52
CA THR A 531 -44.80 35.32 21.02
C THR A 531 -44.44 35.50 19.53
N PRO A 532 -45.11 36.38 18.74
CA PRO A 532 -44.95 36.38 17.29
C PRO A 532 -43.53 36.74 16.81
N PRO A 533 -43.04 36.12 15.72
CA PRO A 533 -41.69 36.31 15.21
C PRO A 533 -41.48 37.71 14.59
N PHE A 534 -40.26 38.26 14.67
CA PHE A 534 -39.88 39.55 14.06
C PHE A 534 -39.92 39.47 12.52
N PRO A 535 -40.86 40.14 11.83
CA PRO A 535 -40.80 40.27 10.38
C PRO A 535 -39.90 41.45 9.99
N ASN A 536 -39.05 41.26 8.98
CA ASN A 536 -38.19 42.30 8.37
C ASN A 536 -37.03 42.85 9.25
N ALA A 537 -36.49 42.06 10.19
CA ALA A 537 -35.28 42.40 10.94
C ALA A 537 -34.02 42.17 10.08
N MET A 538 -33.05 43.09 10.09
CA MET A 538 -31.79 42.93 9.37
C MET A 538 -30.74 42.25 10.26
N VAL A 539 -30.18 41.15 9.78
CA VAL A 539 -29.17 40.33 10.45
C VAL A 539 -27.86 40.41 9.66
N LEU A 540 -26.77 40.72 10.35
CA LEU A 540 -25.44 40.90 9.80
C LEU A 540 -24.45 39.94 10.49
N LEU A 541 -23.64 39.23 9.70
CA LEU A 541 -22.53 38.42 10.21
C LEU A 541 -21.23 39.20 10.03
N GLN A 542 -20.57 39.57 11.14
CA GLN A 542 -19.33 40.36 11.13
C GLN A 542 -18.20 39.58 11.79
N CYS A 543 -17.06 39.40 11.12
CA CYS A 543 -15.89 38.77 11.71
C CYS A 543 -15.00 39.79 12.44
N GLY A 544 -14.12 39.33 13.33
CA GLY A 544 -13.39 40.15 14.32
C GLY A 544 -12.49 41.26 13.74
N ASP A 545 -12.22 41.21 12.44
CA ASP A 545 -11.56 42.21 11.61
C ASP A 545 -12.49 43.37 11.17
N GLY A 546 -13.78 43.31 11.52
CA GLY A 546 -14.78 44.34 11.23
C GLY A 546 -15.46 44.21 9.87
N SER A 547 -15.16 43.16 9.09
CA SER A 547 -15.73 42.90 7.77
C SER A 547 -17.10 42.21 7.87
N ILE A 548 -18.08 42.65 7.08
CA ILE A 548 -19.42 42.04 7.00
C ILE A 548 -19.38 40.94 5.94
N VAL A 549 -19.57 39.68 6.37
CA VAL A 549 -19.41 38.48 5.53
C VAL A 549 -20.73 38.09 4.85
N ALA A 550 -21.86 38.34 5.51
CA ALA A 550 -23.19 38.08 4.95
C ALA A 550 -24.25 38.97 5.61
N THR A 551 -25.28 39.34 4.85
CA THR A 551 -26.43 40.15 5.32
C THR A 551 -27.74 39.51 4.89
N ALA A 552 -28.71 39.38 5.79
CA ALA A 552 -30.02 38.81 5.48
C ALA A 552 -31.14 39.54 6.24
N THR A 553 -32.36 39.50 5.73
CA THR A 553 -33.56 40.03 6.39
C THR A 553 -34.49 38.89 6.81
N THR A 554 -35.07 38.95 8.01
CA THR A 554 -35.97 37.89 8.49
C THR A 554 -37.30 37.89 7.74
N ASN A 555 -37.79 36.69 7.44
CA ASN A 555 -39.06 36.47 6.78
C ASN A 555 -40.23 36.70 7.75
N GLY A 556 -41.49 36.62 7.29
CA GLY A 556 -42.69 36.75 8.15
C GLY A 556 -42.81 35.76 9.32
N PHE A 557 -41.92 34.77 9.39
CA PHE A 557 -41.79 33.79 10.47
C PHE A 557 -40.50 33.95 11.32
N GLY A 558 -39.74 35.04 11.15
CA GLY A 558 -38.58 35.36 12.01
C GLY A 558 -37.29 34.59 11.72
N ILE A 559 -37.22 33.95 10.55
CA ILE A 559 -36.07 33.15 10.09
C ILE A 559 -35.31 33.95 9.04
N ALA A 560 -33.98 34.02 9.17
CA ALA A 560 -33.09 34.60 8.17
C ALA A 560 -32.05 33.59 7.69
N TYR A 561 -31.83 33.53 6.38
CA TYR A 561 -30.85 32.67 5.72
C TYR A 561 -29.66 33.51 5.28
N LEU A 562 -28.49 33.27 5.86
CA LEU A 562 -27.25 33.97 5.50
C LEU A 562 -26.44 33.13 4.50
N HIS A 563 -26.16 33.70 3.34
CA HIS A 563 -25.32 33.13 2.30
C HIS A 563 -24.02 33.94 2.17
N SER A 564 -22.86 33.28 2.24
CA SER A 564 -21.56 33.90 1.97
C SER A 564 -20.96 33.38 0.65
N ASP A 565 -20.22 34.22 -0.07
CA ASP A 565 -19.50 33.86 -1.29
C ASP A 565 -18.29 32.92 -1.02
N PRO A 566 -17.86 32.11 -2.01
CA PRO A 566 -16.85 31.06 -1.82
C PRO A 566 -15.44 31.61 -1.62
N ILE A 567 -14.79 31.29 -0.49
CA ILE A 567 -13.39 31.65 -0.19
C ILE A 567 -12.47 30.43 -0.44
N PRO A 568 -11.33 30.58 -1.14
CA PRO A 568 -10.38 29.49 -1.39
C PRO A 568 -9.44 29.26 -0.18
N LEU A 569 -9.41 28.04 0.37
CA LEU A 569 -8.44 27.63 1.40
C LEU A 569 -7.20 26.99 0.76
N PHE A 570 -6.06 27.70 0.81
CA PHE A 570 -4.73 27.14 0.58
C PHE A 570 -4.17 26.52 1.88
N PRO A 571 -3.41 25.40 1.83
CA PRO A 571 -2.86 24.79 3.03
C PRO A 571 -1.45 25.32 3.32
N PHE A 572 -1.32 26.60 3.65
CA PHE A 572 -0.08 27.16 4.21
C PHE A 572 -0.45 28.33 5.11
N PHE A 573 -0.96 28.09 6.31
CA PHE A 573 -0.86 28.90 7.54
C PHE A 573 -1.77 28.25 8.62
N PRO A 574 -1.44 28.33 9.92
CA PRO A 574 -2.29 27.78 10.97
C PRO A 574 -3.56 28.62 11.10
N LEU A 575 -4.71 27.97 11.24
CA LEU A 575 -6.02 28.59 11.49
C LEU A 575 -5.93 29.58 12.66
N PRO A 576 -6.42 30.83 12.54
CA PRO A 576 -6.73 31.62 13.71
C PRO A 576 -8.06 31.10 14.27
N GLU A 577 -8.00 30.58 15.50
CA GLU A 577 -9.17 30.56 16.38
C GLU A 577 -9.69 31.99 16.57
N SER A 578 -11.00 32.11 16.82
CA SER A 578 -11.75 33.21 17.46
C SER A 578 -12.37 34.34 16.61
N ASP A 579 -13.67 34.52 16.91
CA ASP A 579 -14.50 35.74 16.86
C ASP A 579 -15.15 36.17 15.53
N CYS A 580 -16.25 35.51 15.14
CA CYS A 580 -17.29 36.14 14.32
C CYS A 580 -18.56 36.36 15.16
N LYS A 581 -19.10 37.59 15.14
CA LYS A 581 -20.26 38.04 15.93
C LYS A 581 -21.47 38.26 15.04
N LEU A 582 -22.65 37.86 15.52
CA LEU A 582 -23.92 38.12 14.85
C LEU A 582 -24.52 39.43 15.39
N ILE A 583 -24.80 40.38 14.51
CA ILE A 583 -25.40 41.68 14.86
C ILE A 583 -26.79 41.75 14.26
N VAL A 584 -27.79 41.95 15.11
CA VAL A 584 -29.20 42.11 14.71
C VAL A 584 -29.60 43.56 14.96
N ASN A 585 -29.97 44.27 13.90
CA ASN A 585 -30.36 45.69 13.98
C ASN A 585 -31.87 45.81 13.73
N THR A 586 -32.63 46.18 14.77
CA THR A 586 -34.10 46.30 14.70
C THR A 586 -34.62 47.56 15.39
N THR A 587 -35.76 48.06 14.91
CA THR A 587 -36.58 49.05 15.61
C THR A 587 -37.52 48.32 16.57
N LEU A 588 -37.34 48.50 17.88
CA LEU A 588 -38.10 47.81 18.95
C LEU A 588 -39.59 48.22 19.08
N SER A 589 -40.12 49.01 18.15
CA SER A 589 -41.48 49.59 18.24
C SER A 589 -42.62 48.60 17.96
N THR A 590 -42.34 47.31 17.73
CA THR A 590 -43.37 46.31 17.35
C THR A 590 -43.77 45.34 18.47
N CYS A 591 -43.14 45.38 19.64
CA CYS A 591 -43.48 44.46 20.75
C CYS A 591 -44.14 45.14 21.95
N ASP A 592 -43.80 46.39 22.30
CA ASP A 592 -44.48 47.14 23.37
C ASP A 592 -44.28 48.67 23.21
N SER A 593 -45.27 49.46 23.59
CA SER A 593 -45.31 50.93 23.40
C SER A 593 -44.53 51.75 24.43
N SER A 594 -43.82 51.09 25.36
CA SER A 594 -43.09 51.72 26.47
C SER A 594 -41.55 51.61 26.39
N LEU A 595 -40.98 51.11 25.29
CA LEU A 595 -39.52 50.94 25.13
C LEU A 595 -38.91 51.93 24.11
N PRO A 596 -37.64 52.36 24.27
CA PRO A 596 -37.01 53.36 23.41
C PRO A 596 -36.77 52.85 21.98
N SER A 597 -36.86 53.76 21.00
CA SER A 597 -37.05 53.47 19.57
C SER A 597 -35.85 52.88 18.81
N THR A 598 -34.68 52.68 19.44
CA THR A 598 -33.48 52.14 18.78
C THR A 598 -32.56 51.43 19.78
N GLY A 599 -32.19 50.17 19.51
CA GLY A 599 -31.18 49.42 20.27
C GLY A 599 -30.55 48.29 19.45
N CYS A 600 -29.23 48.12 19.54
CA CYS A 600 -28.49 47.00 18.96
C CYS A 600 -28.18 45.96 20.04
N LEU A 601 -28.45 44.68 19.78
CA LEU A 601 -28.10 43.55 20.66
C LEU A 601 -27.07 42.65 19.98
N GLN A 602 -26.06 42.22 20.74
CA GLN A 602 -24.96 41.34 20.30
C GLN A 602 -24.98 40.03 21.11
N SER A 603 -24.75 38.89 20.44
CA SER A 603 -24.48 37.61 21.10
C SER A 603 -23.26 36.91 20.50
N ASP A 604 -22.51 36.21 21.34
CA ASP A 604 -21.38 35.36 20.94
C ASP A 604 -21.88 33.93 20.65
N LEU A 605 -21.47 33.35 19.52
CA LEU A 605 -21.87 31.99 19.08
C LEU A 605 -20.97 30.92 19.73
N MET A 606 -21.56 29.92 20.40
CA MET A 606 -20.90 28.65 20.71
C MET A 606 -21.29 27.59 19.68
N PHE A 607 -20.30 27.01 18.99
CA PHE A 607 -20.48 25.91 18.07
C PHE A 607 -20.79 24.61 18.81
N ILE A 608 -21.92 23.96 18.49
CA ILE A 608 -22.18 22.55 18.84
C ILE A 608 -21.97 21.76 17.54
N GLU A 609 -20.92 20.94 17.47
CA GLU A 609 -20.65 20.10 16.31
C GLU A 609 -21.71 18.98 16.19
N THR A 610 -22.61 19.12 15.21
CA THR A 610 -23.40 18.01 14.67
C THR A 610 -23.08 17.85 13.19
N PHE A 611 -22.34 16.80 12.84
CA PHE A 611 -22.08 16.42 11.45
C PHE A 611 -23.36 15.88 10.80
N ALA A 612 -23.98 16.68 9.93
CA ALA A 612 -25.00 16.25 8.98
C ALA A 612 -24.39 16.18 7.58
N LEU A 613 -24.22 14.97 7.04
CA LEU A 613 -23.83 14.75 5.64
C LEU A 613 -25.09 14.69 4.77
N GLY A 614 -25.32 15.73 3.97
CA GLY A 614 -26.32 15.72 2.90
C GLY A 614 -25.85 14.85 1.71
N VAL A 615 -26.74 14.01 1.20
CA VAL A 615 -26.55 13.27 -0.07
C VAL A 615 -27.36 14.00 -1.14
N PRO A 616 -26.80 14.30 -2.33
CA PRO A 616 -27.57 14.89 -3.42
C PRO A 616 -28.54 13.86 -4.00
N LEU A 617 -29.78 14.27 -4.23
CA LEU A 617 -30.77 13.50 -4.98
C LEU A 617 -30.34 13.36 -6.45
N ALA A 618 -30.22 12.12 -6.90
CA ALA A 618 -30.44 11.74 -8.29
C ALA A 618 -31.32 10.48 -8.31
N GLU A 619 -32.59 10.66 -8.66
CA GLU A 619 -33.51 9.61 -9.13
C GLU A 619 -32.98 9.03 -10.47
N ALA A 620 -33.19 7.80 -10.91
CA ALA A 620 -33.93 6.62 -10.48
C ALA A 620 -33.38 5.40 -11.26
N GLN A 621 -33.83 4.19 -10.91
CA GLN A 621 -33.55 2.88 -11.54
C GLN A 621 -32.21 2.23 -11.14
N LEU A 622 -32.22 1.49 -10.04
CA LEU A 622 -32.06 0.03 -10.10
C LEU A 622 -32.36 -0.57 -8.72
N GLY A 623 -33.44 -1.35 -8.65
CA GLY A 623 -33.65 -2.27 -7.54
C GLY A 623 -32.73 -3.47 -7.67
N GLY A 624 -32.36 -4.03 -6.51
CA GLY A 624 -32.08 -5.45 -6.40
C GLY A 624 -30.67 -5.84 -5.94
N ILE A 625 -30.59 -6.09 -4.62
CA ILE A 625 -29.94 -7.27 -4.02
C ILE A 625 -28.42 -7.17 -3.73
N LEU A 626 -28.13 -7.17 -2.42
CA LEU A 626 -26.83 -7.30 -1.69
C LEU A 626 -26.14 -5.96 -1.35
N GLY A 627 -25.84 -5.61 -0.09
CA GLY A 627 -25.55 -6.46 1.06
C GLY A 627 -26.10 -5.93 2.40
N PRO A 628 -26.97 -6.71 3.06
CA PRO A 628 -27.14 -6.69 4.51
C PRO A 628 -26.01 -7.53 5.12
N LEU A 629 -25.08 -6.94 5.86
CA LEU A 629 -24.13 -7.78 6.62
C LEU A 629 -23.66 -7.25 7.97
N LEU A 630 -23.96 -6.00 8.36
CA LEU A 630 -23.73 -5.52 9.74
C LEU A 630 -24.73 -4.40 10.12
N GLY A 631 -26.03 -4.69 10.13
CA GLY A 631 -27.01 -3.68 10.53
C GLY A 631 -28.31 -4.21 11.13
N LEU A 632 -28.55 -3.93 12.42
CA LEU A 632 -29.78 -4.31 13.11
C LEU A 632 -30.96 -3.46 12.61
N LEU A 633 -32.15 -4.05 12.49
CA LEU A 633 -33.38 -3.29 12.26
C LEU A 633 -34.12 -3.10 13.59
N ARG A 634 -34.46 -1.86 13.93
CA ARG A 634 -35.23 -1.51 15.12
C ARG A 634 -36.59 -0.95 14.70
N ILE A 635 -37.66 -1.59 15.14
CA ILE A 635 -39.02 -1.08 15.02
C ILE A 635 -39.40 -0.48 16.37
N GLN A 636 -39.77 0.79 16.42
CA GLN A 636 -40.21 1.43 17.66
C GLN A 636 -41.41 2.35 17.44
N GLY A 637 -42.23 2.51 18.48
CA GLY A 637 -43.41 3.36 18.45
C GLY A 637 -44.08 3.48 19.81
N ILE A 638 -44.98 4.45 19.95
CA ILE A 638 -45.80 4.66 21.14
C ILE A 638 -47.24 4.29 20.80
N LEU A 639 -47.86 3.47 21.63
CA LEU A 639 -49.25 3.03 21.48
C LEU A 639 -50.15 3.85 22.41
N TYR A 640 -51.13 4.53 21.81
CA TYR A 640 -52.11 5.35 22.53
C TYR A 640 -53.45 4.62 22.67
N CYS A 641 -54.17 4.92 23.75
CA CYS A 641 -55.51 4.42 24.02
C CYS A 641 -56.59 5.15 23.19
N THR A 642 -56.53 5.05 21.87
CA THR A 642 -57.56 5.57 20.97
C THR A 642 -57.82 4.60 19.81
N PRO A 643 -59.07 4.51 19.30
CA PRO A 643 -59.42 3.57 18.22
C PRO A 643 -58.72 3.89 16.89
N ASN A 644 -58.22 5.12 16.69
CA ASN A 644 -57.64 5.56 15.41
C ASN A 644 -56.16 5.90 15.48
N GLY A 645 -55.48 5.75 16.64
CA GLY A 645 -54.02 5.87 16.76
C GLY A 645 -53.37 7.13 16.19
N ASN A 646 -54.13 8.18 15.89
CA ASN A 646 -53.70 9.35 15.14
C ASN A 646 -53.66 10.55 16.09
N ILE A 647 -52.48 11.15 16.27
CA ILE A 647 -52.39 12.53 16.76
C ILE A 647 -51.78 13.37 15.64
N GLY A 648 -52.56 14.34 15.15
CA GLY A 648 -52.05 15.45 14.34
C GLY A 648 -51.17 16.34 15.21
N VAL A 649 -50.20 17.01 14.58
CA VAL A 649 -48.99 17.65 15.14
C VAL A 649 -49.22 18.63 16.33
N ASN A 650 -50.45 18.96 16.70
CA ASN A 650 -50.80 19.73 17.91
C ASN A 650 -52.02 19.12 18.64
N ALA A 651 -51.83 18.24 19.63
CA ALA A 651 -52.79 18.03 20.74
C ALA A 651 -52.26 17.10 21.85
N THR A 652 -52.36 17.59 23.07
CA THR A 652 -52.40 16.86 24.34
C THR A 652 -53.56 15.87 24.38
N ALA A 653 -53.30 14.55 24.42
CA ALA A 653 -54.30 13.53 24.77
C ALA A 653 -53.66 12.28 25.41
N THR A 654 -53.85 12.14 26.72
CA THR A 654 -53.73 10.90 27.51
C THR A 654 -54.89 9.93 27.19
N PRO A 655 -54.83 8.60 27.43
CA PRO A 655 -53.78 7.79 28.06
C PRO A 655 -52.98 6.92 27.08
N VAL A 656 -51.78 6.51 27.49
CA VAL A 656 -50.97 5.50 26.80
C VAL A 656 -51.50 4.09 27.12
N PHE A 657 -51.29 3.12 26.24
CA PHE A 657 -51.75 1.74 26.46
C PHE A 657 -50.61 0.89 27.06
N PRO A 658 -50.53 0.71 28.40
CA PRO A 658 -49.50 -0.10 29.04
C PRO A 658 -49.80 -1.60 28.91
N ASN A 659 -48.76 -2.43 28.85
CA ASN A 659 -48.84 -3.89 28.80
C ASN A 659 -49.62 -4.48 27.61
N ALA A 660 -49.74 -3.73 26.52
CA ALA A 660 -50.33 -4.21 25.27
C ALA A 660 -49.36 -5.12 24.53
N LEU A 661 -49.83 -6.26 24.03
CA LEU A 661 -49.03 -7.19 23.23
C LEU A 661 -49.07 -6.77 21.77
N VAL A 662 -47.93 -6.28 21.28
CA VAL A 662 -47.71 -5.89 19.88
C VAL A 662 -47.03 -7.04 19.16
N GLN A 663 -47.65 -7.54 18.10
CA GLN A 663 -47.12 -8.62 17.28
C GLN A 663 -46.78 -8.10 15.88
N LEU A 664 -45.59 -8.43 15.39
CA LEU A 664 -45.24 -8.26 13.98
C LEU A 664 -45.71 -9.49 13.21
N GLN A 665 -46.71 -9.33 12.35
CA GLN A 665 -47.25 -10.40 11.52
C GLN A 665 -46.89 -10.18 10.06
N CYS A 666 -46.28 -11.18 9.43
CA CYS A 666 -45.93 -11.18 8.00
C CYS A 666 -46.60 -12.38 7.34
N GLY A 667 -47.46 -12.15 6.33
CA GLY A 667 -48.14 -13.23 5.60
C GLY A 667 -49.01 -14.16 6.46
N GLY A 668 -49.52 -13.68 7.61
CA GLY A 668 -50.37 -14.44 8.54
C GLY A 668 -49.63 -15.14 9.69
N ASN A 669 -48.29 -15.15 9.68
CA ASN A 669 -47.48 -15.73 10.77
C ASN A 669 -46.90 -14.63 11.67
N VAL A 670 -46.85 -14.89 12.97
CA VAL A 670 -46.23 -14.00 13.97
C VAL A 670 -44.71 -14.18 13.93
N VAL A 671 -43.98 -13.11 13.58
CA VAL A 671 -42.52 -13.09 13.44
C VAL A 671 -41.83 -12.72 14.75
N SER A 672 -42.34 -11.70 15.44
CA SER A 672 -41.79 -11.23 16.71
C SER A 672 -42.86 -10.52 17.52
N THR A 673 -42.73 -10.53 18.84
CA THR A 673 -43.71 -9.93 19.75
C THR A 673 -43.01 -9.06 20.79
N ALA A 674 -43.57 -7.90 21.09
CA ALA A 674 -43.13 -7.02 22.17
C ALA A 674 -44.32 -6.55 22.99
N THR A 675 -44.08 -6.25 24.26
CA THR A 675 -45.07 -5.64 25.14
C THR A 675 -44.76 -4.16 25.35
N THR A 676 -45.79 -3.32 25.39
CA THR A 676 -45.61 -1.89 25.70
C THR A 676 -45.28 -1.68 27.18
N ASN A 677 -44.39 -0.73 27.47
CA ASN A 677 -44.06 -0.34 28.84
C ASN A 677 -45.13 0.60 29.46
N GLY A 678 -44.92 1.06 30.70
CA GLY A 678 -45.85 1.98 31.40
C GLY A 678 -46.11 3.32 30.69
N SER A 679 -45.25 3.70 29.74
CA SER A 679 -45.38 4.89 28.88
C SER A 679 -45.94 4.57 27.48
N GLY A 680 -46.39 3.34 27.22
CA GLY A 680 -46.92 2.90 25.92
C GLY A 680 -45.87 2.68 24.82
N LEU A 681 -44.58 2.79 25.13
CA LEU A 681 -43.48 2.58 24.17
C LEU A 681 -43.22 1.09 23.97
N PHE A 682 -43.04 0.67 22.72
CA PHE A 682 -42.53 -0.66 22.36
C PHE A 682 -41.30 -0.55 21.44
N SER A 683 -40.42 -1.55 21.50
CA SER A 683 -39.26 -1.68 20.62
C SER A 683 -39.05 -3.15 20.26
N ILE A 684 -38.96 -3.46 18.97
CA ILE A 684 -38.65 -4.78 18.42
C ILE A 684 -37.33 -4.69 17.67
N LEU A 685 -36.39 -5.58 17.96
CA LEU A 685 -35.12 -5.71 17.25
C LEU A 685 -35.18 -6.94 16.34
N LEU A 686 -34.76 -6.78 15.09
CA LEU A 686 -34.74 -7.82 14.07
C LEU A 686 -33.36 -7.90 13.41
N ASP A 687 -32.91 -9.13 13.16
CA ASP A 687 -31.69 -9.39 12.40
C ASP A 687 -31.95 -9.31 10.88
N PRO A 688 -31.13 -8.56 10.12
CA PRO A 688 -31.34 -8.29 8.70
C PRO A 688 -31.08 -9.51 7.80
N VAL A 689 -30.47 -10.58 8.33
CA VAL A 689 -30.12 -11.80 7.58
C VAL A 689 -31.37 -12.58 7.18
N ASN A 690 -32.45 -12.48 7.96
CA ASN A 690 -33.66 -13.27 7.76
C ASN A 690 -34.78 -12.53 7.01
N PHE A 691 -34.72 -11.20 6.88
CA PHE A 691 -35.79 -10.40 6.28
C PHE A 691 -35.27 -9.27 5.39
N LEU A 692 -35.71 -9.22 4.13
CA LEU A 692 -35.47 -8.10 3.23
C LEU A 692 -36.34 -6.89 3.64
N LEU A 693 -35.76 -5.69 3.65
CA LEU A 693 -36.45 -4.45 4.05
C LEU A 693 -37.72 -4.17 3.22
N SER A 694 -37.69 -4.50 1.93
CA SER A 694 -38.86 -4.39 1.03
C SER A 694 -40.00 -5.32 1.43
N THR A 695 -39.69 -6.53 1.90
CA THR A 695 -40.68 -7.50 2.40
C THR A 695 -41.28 -7.06 3.73
N LEU A 696 -40.49 -6.40 4.59
CA LEU A 696 -40.98 -5.85 5.87
C LEU A 696 -41.92 -4.65 5.68
N VAL A 697 -41.60 -3.73 4.77
CA VAL A 697 -42.41 -2.51 4.54
C VAL A 697 -43.71 -2.82 3.78
N SER A 698 -43.69 -3.76 2.84
CA SER A 698 -44.87 -4.09 2.00
C SER A 698 -45.69 -5.29 2.48
N GLY A 699 -45.07 -6.26 3.17
CA GLY A 699 -45.67 -7.56 3.48
C GLY A 699 -45.95 -7.82 4.97
N CYS A 700 -45.52 -6.93 5.87
CA CYS A 700 -45.69 -7.10 7.31
C CYS A 700 -46.53 -5.99 7.94
N LYS A 701 -47.34 -6.37 8.93
CA LYS A 701 -48.21 -5.47 9.69
C LYS A 701 -47.95 -5.65 11.17
N LEU A 702 -48.03 -4.57 11.92
CA LEU A 702 -48.07 -4.62 13.39
C LEU A 702 -49.52 -4.80 13.81
N VAL A 703 -49.80 -5.83 14.60
CA VAL A 703 -51.12 -6.18 15.10
C VAL A 703 -51.09 -6.18 16.62
N VAL A 704 -52.01 -5.47 17.25
CA VAL A 704 -52.20 -5.46 18.70
C VAL A 704 -53.47 -6.25 19.03
N ASN A 705 -53.28 -7.42 19.64
CA ASN A 705 -54.37 -8.38 19.95
C ASN A 705 -54.88 -8.27 21.38
N THR A 706 -54.34 -7.36 22.20
CA THR A 706 -54.87 -7.15 23.56
C THR A 706 -56.22 -6.45 23.51
N PRO A 707 -57.23 -6.90 24.30
CA PRO A 707 -58.56 -6.29 24.30
C PRO A 707 -58.47 -4.79 24.62
N LEU A 708 -59.02 -3.93 23.76
CA LEU A 708 -59.02 -2.47 23.94
C LEU A 708 -59.75 -2.04 25.24
N ALA A 709 -60.64 -2.89 25.75
CA ALA A 709 -61.30 -2.74 27.05
C ALA A 709 -60.32 -2.66 28.25
N SER A 710 -59.11 -3.24 28.12
CA SER A 710 -58.06 -3.14 29.16
C SER A 710 -57.44 -1.74 29.28
N CYS A 711 -57.66 -0.91 28.28
CA CYS A 711 -57.09 0.43 28.14
C CYS A 711 -58.15 1.52 28.36
N ASN A 712 -59.39 1.30 27.91
CA ASN A 712 -60.56 2.06 28.35
C ASN A 712 -61.81 1.17 28.30
N ALA A 713 -62.55 1.08 29.41
CA ALA A 713 -63.74 0.24 29.55
C ALA A 713 -64.88 0.60 28.57
N SER A 714 -64.82 1.76 27.92
CA SER A 714 -65.79 2.20 26.91
C SER A 714 -65.49 1.69 25.48
N LEU A 715 -64.39 0.97 25.26
CA LEU A 715 -64.00 0.44 23.95
C LEU A 715 -64.47 -1.01 23.75
N PRO A 716 -64.79 -1.43 22.51
CA PRO A 716 -65.22 -2.80 22.23
C PRO A 716 -64.14 -3.83 22.62
N SER A 717 -64.57 -4.94 23.20
CA SER A 717 -63.70 -6.05 23.64
C SER A 717 -63.27 -6.99 22.51
N VAL A 718 -63.76 -6.76 21.29
CA VAL A 718 -63.53 -7.59 20.09
C VAL A 718 -62.97 -6.70 18.98
N GLY A 719 -61.90 -7.15 18.33
CA GLY A 719 -61.15 -6.39 17.32
C GLY A 719 -59.76 -5.96 17.80
N GLY A 720 -58.86 -5.71 16.85
CA GLY A 720 -57.46 -5.38 17.11
C GLY A 720 -57.01 -4.12 16.37
N LEU A 721 -55.88 -3.54 16.78
CA LEU A 721 -55.27 -2.40 16.08
C LEU A 721 -54.23 -2.90 15.08
N VAL A 722 -54.28 -2.41 13.84
CA VAL A 722 -53.35 -2.80 12.78
C VAL A 722 -52.63 -1.57 12.23
N SER A 723 -51.32 -1.65 12.03
CA SER A 723 -50.51 -0.60 11.41
C SER A 723 -49.53 -1.16 10.38
N ASN A 724 -49.28 -0.38 9.32
CA ASN A 724 -48.20 -0.66 8.36
C ASN A 724 -46.90 0.00 8.83
N LEU A 725 -45.76 -0.50 8.35
CA LEU A 725 -44.44 0.01 8.71
C LEU A 725 -43.93 1.02 7.69
N GLN A 726 -43.30 2.09 8.17
CA GLN A 726 -42.60 3.08 7.36
C GLN A 726 -41.13 3.16 7.81
N PHE A 727 -40.21 3.15 6.85
CA PHE A 727 -38.79 3.34 7.11
C PHE A 727 -38.46 4.83 7.19
N ILE A 728 -37.80 5.27 8.26
CA ILE A 728 -37.40 6.68 8.46
C ILE A 728 -35.95 6.90 8.03
N GLY A 729 -35.06 5.96 8.31
CA GLY A 729 -33.64 6.13 8.06
C GLY A 729 -32.79 5.14 8.85
N SER A 730 -31.47 5.23 8.70
CA SER A 730 -30.51 4.43 9.45
C SER A 730 -29.59 5.32 10.28
N THR A 731 -29.42 4.98 11.55
CA THR A 731 -28.53 5.66 12.49
C THR A 731 -27.29 4.81 12.75
N LEU A 732 -26.10 5.41 12.61
CA LEU A 732 -24.83 4.78 12.95
C LEU A 732 -24.57 4.91 14.45
N THR A 733 -24.66 3.79 15.17
CA THR A 733 -24.31 3.73 16.60
C THR A 733 -23.08 2.85 16.76
N GLY A 734 -21.90 3.45 16.86
CA GLY A 734 -20.61 2.73 16.89
C GLY A 734 -20.25 2.12 15.53
N LEU A 735 -19.88 0.84 15.51
CA LEU A 735 -19.56 0.06 14.29
C LEU A 735 -20.79 -0.59 13.62
N LEU A 736 -22.00 -0.38 14.14
CA LEU A 736 -23.24 -1.03 13.66
C LEU A 736 -24.18 0.00 13.04
N ASN A 737 -24.71 -0.30 11.86
CA ASN A 737 -25.67 0.55 11.16
C ASN A 737 -27.11 0.11 11.52
N VAL A 738 -27.85 0.90 12.30
CA VAL A 738 -29.19 0.52 12.78
C VAL A 738 -30.28 1.18 11.93
N GLY A 739 -31.04 0.40 11.17
CA GLY A 739 -32.20 0.90 10.42
C GLY A 739 -33.42 1.04 11.32
N THR A 740 -34.06 2.22 11.35
CA THR A 740 -35.23 2.49 12.21
C THR A 740 -36.52 2.53 11.40
N LEU A 741 -37.51 1.75 11.82
CA LEU A 741 -38.87 1.73 11.29
C LEU A 741 -39.88 2.20 12.35
N ILE A 742 -40.91 2.89 11.91
CA ILE A 742 -42.05 3.31 12.75
C ILE A 742 -43.38 2.83 12.17
N PRO A 743 -44.43 2.69 12.99
CA PRO A 743 -45.79 2.52 12.48
C PRO A 743 -46.27 3.80 11.77
N SER A 744 -46.96 3.67 10.65
CA SER A 744 -47.57 4.79 9.93
C SER A 744 -48.90 5.28 10.53
N GLY A 745 -49.36 4.63 11.62
CA GLY A 745 -50.62 4.91 12.31
C GLY A 745 -51.43 3.63 12.53
N PHE A 746 -52.11 3.52 13.67
CA PHE A 746 -52.90 2.33 14.01
C PHE A 746 -54.38 2.53 13.66
N GLN A 747 -54.93 1.63 12.86
CA GLN A 747 -56.36 1.59 12.53
C GLN A 747 -57.04 0.44 13.25
N PHE A 748 -58.22 0.68 13.82
CA PHE A 748 -59.05 -0.38 14.38
C PHE A 748 -59.62 -1.27 13.28
N ASN A 749 -59.46 -2.58 13.45
CA ASN A 749 -60.05 -3.59 12.60
C ASN A 749 -60.84 -4.60 13.44
N ALA A 750 -62.16 -4.63 13.23
CA ALA A 750 -63.09 -5.47 13.97
C ALA A 750 -62.95 -6.98 13.66
N ASN A 751 -62.26 -7.34 12.57
CA ASN A 751 -62.12 -8.72 12.09
C ASN A 751 -60.77 -9.37 12.44
N VAL A 752 -60.00 -8.79 13.37
CA VAL A 752 -58.75 -9.39 13.86
C VAL A 752 -59.10 -10.41 14.93
N ASN A 753 -59.14 -11.69 14.53
CA ASN A 753 -59.12 -12.85 15.44
C ASN A 753 -57.81 -13.60 15.26
#